data_AF-A0A5M3Z382-F1
#
_entry.id   AF-A0A5M3Z382-F1
#
_cell.length_a   1.000
_cell.length_b   1.000
_cell.length_c   1.000
_cell.angle_alpha   90.00
_cell.angle_beta   90.00
_cell.angle_gamma   90.00
#
_symmetry.space_group_name_H-M   'P 1'
#
loop_
_entity.id
_entity.type
_entity.pdbx_description
1 polymer ?
#
loop_
_entity_poly.entity_id
_entity_poly.type
_entity_poly.pdbx_seq_one_letter_code
_entity_poly.pdbx_strand_id
1 'polypeptide(L)'
;MIRLLPDGQLQALVHHHEMRSMVSGKLSCWTYISKGLAKLGQKEVIFTVRRRTAVEAVTDFPVGPLEWFRMLHALAHDGQIVDQFHQTRFAAPSPLLDRLDVWLILYYPPLELSGVPLSIIPPDRLHAIPLTASEAKVAQSYGIMRAISHLGSSERYFPVMPWIDRDRPDCITMAQMRGSIRDRLPMYSFLGVSCVQRGSGVSLHIPRSAEDRLAARVEALPTSAVVSLDCFPYEQSDSGMVWRQGLTSSPRAYGIGVSCMNFGFVVFCPEQDADKLERVEDGIILDVTNSTWGRIRNALLQHTPLQIAFGNLRLSLEYEAHASQSQESMEAMTERATPLFAFAGRPPQWALQLAGNAPVVNPPTIPISLKPFSPEHCALDLRSTGREGQLSGDSPRTPVRASLYELRMDKEKGCDKCDILYRAITAHLPFVDEEHDVVLRLASKKVGLICAVQSRRGLVPILGVSVREGKCHWLTSNNSAASPEVSVDRLAEVQHWMTSCRSRHSACKSRRQLDPPMRVLDLGTVDHTQARIRLCEPKISGEPYGTLSHCWIFHDGITTTKGRLREYTTLGIELLQLPQSVQVAIHVLRYLGIRYLWVDALCIIQDDDEDWKSQAARIAEIYENSELTIAVSGSGSCAEGCFMNEGSKYPVRKFRWPGVGGLGGYVVEAGYSFIHTPFYEGMKREEHLTMLYHASSVHQERRFSHRILYVGADELVYKCRETCQCECGYQIGY
;
A
#
# COMPACT_ATOMS: atom_id res chain seq x y z
N MET A 1 5.31 28.75 4.82
CA MET A 1 6.29 28.41 5.89
C MET A 1 6.21 29.51 6.94
N ILE A 2 6.14 29.15 8.22
CA ILE A 2 5.85 30.03 9.35
C ILE A 2 7.03 29.93 10.32
N ARG A 3 7.58 31.07 10.76
CA ARG A 3 8.59 31.09 11.83
C ARG A 3 7.88 30.97 13.17
N LEU A 4 8.29 29.98 13.97
CA LEU A 4 7.71 29.76 15.29
C LEU A 4 8.54 30.41 16.40
N LEU A 5 9.85 30.52 16.21
CA LEU A 5 10.76 31.26 17.07
C LEU A 5 11.39 32.45 16.33
N PRO A 6 11.67 33.59 17.00
CA PRO A 6 12.17 34.80 16.36
C PRO A 6 13.49 34.62 15.62
N ASP A 7 14.37 33.77 16.14
CA ASP A 7 15.68 33.42 15.59
C ASP A 7 15.62 32.43 14.41
N GLY A 8 14.43 31.92 14.09
CA GLY A 8 14.22 30.93 13.03
C GLY A 8 14.75 29.53 13.35
N GLN A 9 15.10 29.24 14.61
CA GLN A 9 15.54 27.90 15.02
C GLN A 9 14.44 26.86 14.84
N LEU A 10 13.18 27.26 15.05
CA LEU A 10 11.99 26.45 14.79
C LEU A 10 11.06 27.13 13.77
N GLN A 11 10.65 26.35 12.78
CA GLN A 11 9.72 26.74 11.73
C GLN A 11 8.67 25.64 11.52
N ALA A 12 7.56 25.99 10.86
CA ALA A 12 6.55 25.05 10.43
C ALA A 12 6.16 25.30 8.96
N LEU A 13 6.10 24.24 8.17
CA LEU A 13 5.45 24.26 6.87
C LEU A 13 4.00 23.80 7.05
N VAL A 14 3.05 24.62 6.61
CA VAL A 14 1.64 24.24 6.50
C VAL A 14 1.35 24.03 5.02
N HIS A 15 0.97 22.81 4.66
CA HIS A 15 0.66 22.41 3.29
C HIS A 15 -0.82 22.03 3.21
N HIS A 16 -1.58 22.71 2.35
CA HIS A 16 -2.95 22.33 2.02
C HIS A 16 -2.91 21.27 0.92
N HIS A 17 -3.67 20.20 1.11
CA HIS A 17 -3.78 19.11 0.14
C HIS A 17 -5.09 18.33 0.33
N GLU A 18 -5.28 17.35 -0.53
CA GLU A 18 -6.45 16.48 -0.50
C GLU A 18 -6.03 15.04 -0.23
N MET A 19 -6.75 14.40 0.69
CA MET A 19 -6.64 12.98 1.00
C MET A 19 -7.93 12.26 0.61
N ARG A 20 -7.88 10.93 0.57
CA ARG A 20 -9.07 10.11 0.35
C ARG A 20 -9.29 9.17 1.52
N SER A 21 -10.49 9.25 2.08
CA SER A 21 -11.06 8.23 2.96
C SER A 21 -11.99 7.34 2.13
N MET A 22 -12.03 6.07 2.49
CA MET A 22 -12.96 5.09 1.91
C MET A 22 -14.40 5.28 2.43
N VAL A 23 -14.57 6.01 3.54
CA VAL A 23 -15.88 6.31 4.15
C VAL A 23 -16.29 7.74 3.89
N SER A 24 -15.42 8.70 4.21
CA SER A 24 -15.71 10.13 4.06
C SER A 24 -15.38 10.70 2.67
N GLY A 25 -14.89 9.88 1.74
CA GLY A 25 -14.54 10.31 0.38
C GLY A 25 -13.35 11.28 0.35
N LYS A 26 -13.46 12.33 -0.46
CA LYS A 26 -12.39 13.33 -0.64
C LYS A 26 -12.34 14.29 0.56
N LEU A 27 -11.17 14.39 1.18
CA LEU A 27 -10.92 15.19 2.38
C LEU A 27 -9.97 16.33 2.06
N SER A 28 -10.38 17.57 2.31
CA SER A 28 -9.45 18.70 2.31
C SER A 28 -8.72 18.73 3.66
N CYS A 29 -7.40 18.77 3.65
CA CYS A 29 -6.56 18.72 4.84
C CYS A 29 -5.50 19.81 4.86
N TRP A 30 -5.04 20.17 6.05
CA TRP A 30 -3.77 20.85 6.27
C TRP A 30 -2.80 19.91 6.96
N THR A 31 -1.62 19.76 6.40
CA THR A 31 -0.51 19.05 7.04
C THR A 31 0.55 20.06 7.49
N TYR A 32 0.85 20.00 8.78
CA TYR A 32 1.86 20.78 9.47
C TYR A 32 3.12 19.92 9.59
N ILE A 33 4.25 20.45 9.16
CA ILE A 33 5.55 19.76 9.19
C ILE A 33 6.51 20.67 9.93
N SER A 34 7.02 20.22 11.08
CA SER A 34 8.05 20.96 11.80
C SER A 34 9.37 21.00 11.03
N LYS A 35 10.14 22.05 11.25
CA LYS A 35 11.53 22.16 10.81
C LYS A 35 12.36 22.80 11.91
N GLY A 36 13.38 22.08 12.37
CA GLY A 36 14.31 22.55 13.40
C GLY A 36 14.36 21.66 14.64
N LEU A 37 13.36 20.80 14.87
CA LEU A 37 13.39 19.85 15.99
C LEU A 37 14.59 18.91 15.89
N ALA A 38 14.94 18.49 14.67
CA ALA A 38 16.06 17.57 14.43
C ALA A 38 17.40 18.11 14.96
N LYS A 39 17.56 19.44 15.04
CA LYS A 39 18.78 20.06 15.59
C LYS A 39 18.96 19.81 17.09
N LEU A 40 17.88 19.47 17.80
CA LEU A 40 17.87 19.13 19.22
C LEU A 40 17.82 17.61 19.45
N GLY A 41 18.05 16.81 18.41
CA GLY A 41 17.91 15.34 18.47
C GLY A 41 16.47 14.83 18.50
N GLN A 42 15.48 15.72 18.38
CA GLN A 42 14.07 15.36 18.28
C GLN A 42 13.67 15.15 16.81
N LYS A 43 13.13 13.98 16.46
CA LYS A 43 12.58 13.73 15.11
C LYS A 43 11.56 14.80 14.75
N GLU A 44 11.55 15.22 13.48
CA GLU A 44 10.53 16.16 13.01
C GLU A 44 9.13 15.54 13.17
N VAL A 45 8.14 16.37 13.51
CA VAL A 45 6.78 15.91 13.76
C VAL A 45 5.86 16.44 12.68
N ILE A 46 5.02 15.55 12.18
CA ILE A 46 3.95 15.85 11.25
C ILE A 46 2.60 15.76 11.96
N PHE A 47 1.74 16.73 11.69
CA PHE A 47 0.39 16.78 12.22
C PHE A 47 -0.57 17.10 11.07
N THR A 48 -1.66 16.34 10.89
CA THR A 48 -2.63 16.62 9.83
C THR A 48 -4.01 16.90 10.41
N VAL A 49 -4.69 17.95 9.92
CA VAL A 49 -6.01 18.38 10.37
C VAL A 49 -6.97 18.41 9.18
N ARG A 50 -8.13 17.76 9.31
CA ARG A 50 -9.23 17.89 8.34
C ARG A 50 -9.81 19.30 8.41
N ARG A 51 -9.92 19.94 7.24
CA ARG A 51 -10.54 21.26 7.08
C ARG A 51 -12.06 21.14 7.05
N ARG A 52 -12.75 22.04 7.76
CA ARG A 52 -14.20 22.22 7.67
C ARG A 52 -14.50 23.11 6.47
N THR A 53 -14.59 22.50 5.29
CA THR A 53 -14.72 23.22 4.01
C THR A 53 -15.92 24.16 3.94
N ALA A 54 -16.97 23.92 4.73
CA ALA A 54 -18.16 24.76 4.82
C ALA A 54 -17.92 26.12 5.50
N VAL A 55 -16.94 26.24 6.40
CA VAL A 55 -16.77 27.42 7.27
C VAL A 55 -15.34 27.96 7.36
N GLU A 56 -14.33 27.17 6.99
CA GLU A 56 -12.92 27.59 7.02
C GLU A 56 -12.41 27.83 5.59
N ALA A 57 -11.77 28.97 5.33
CA ALA A 57 -11.01 29.17 4.09
C ALA A 57 -9.68 28.38 4.14
N VAL A 58 -9.01 28.18 2.99
CA VAL A 58 -7.73 27.45 2.94
C VAL A 58 -6.64 28.13 3.79
N THR A 59 -6.71 29.45 3.96
CA THR A 59 -5.80 30.24 4.78
C THR A 59 -6.08 30.17 6.27
N ASP A 60 -7.25 29.66 6.68
CA ASP A 60 -7.74 29.69 8.06
C ASP A 60 -7.32 28.43 8.83
N PHE A 61 -6.06 28.01 8.65
CA PHE A 61 -5.55 26.81 9.30
C PHE A 61 -5.42 27.04 10.83
N PRO A 62 -5.82 26.08 11.68
CA PRO A 62 -5.70 26.21 13.13
C PRO A 62 -4.27 26.42 13.64
N VAL A 63 -4.10 27.21 14.70
CA VAL A 63 -2.79 27.47 15.32
C VAL A 63 -2.32 26.38 16.29
N GLY A 64 -3.24 25.52 16.77
CA GLY A 64 -2.94 24.49 17.78
C GLY A 64 -1.70 23.63 17.47
N PRO A 65 -1.54 23.08 16.25
CA PRO A 65 -0.34 22.32 15.88
C PRO A 65 0.95 23.13 15.87
N LEU A 66 0.89 24.46 15.69
CA LEU A 66 2.06 25.33 15.75
C LEU A 66 2.53 25.52 17.19
N GLU A 67 1.60 25.73 18.13
CA GLU A 67 1.92 25.78 19.55
C GLU A 67 2.46 24.44 20.05
N TRP A 68 1.93 23.34 19.51
CA TRP A 68 2.44 22.01 19.79
C TRP A 68 3.92 21.84 19.43
N PHE A 69 4.34 22.31 18.25
CA PHE A 69 5.74 22.27 17.86
C PHE A 69 6.62 23.12 18.77
N ARG A 70 6.15 24.28 19.25
CA ARG A 70 6.89 25.09 20.23
C ARG A 70 7.09 24.34 21.54
N MET A 71 6.05 23.67 22.02
CA MET A 71 6.14 22.86 23.23
C MET A 71 7.14 21.71 23.06
N LEU A 72 7.08 20.97 21.94
CA LEU A 72 8.04 19.91 21.64
C LEU A 72 9.48 20.42 21.55
N HIS A 73 9.69 21.58 20.95
CA HIS A 73 11.01 22.19 20.88
C HIS A 73 11.54 22.57 22.27
N ALA A 74 10.71 23.17 23.13
CA ALA A 74 11.11 23.50 24.50
C ALA A 74 11.47 22.25 25.30
N LEU A 75 10.69 21.17 25.18
CA LEU A 75 10.99 19.89 25.82
C LEU A 75 12.29 19.27 25.29
N ALA A 76 12.47 19.27 23.96
CA ALA A 76 13.68 18.73 23.34
C ALA A 76 14.94 19.51 23.75
N HIS A 77 14.84 20.82 23.92
CA HIS A 77 15.93 21.66 24.44
C HIS A 77 16.35 21.22 25.85
N ASP A 78 15.39 20.81 26.68
CA ASP A 78 15.62 20.28 28.02
C ASP A 78 15.98 18.77 28.03
N GLY A 79 16.27 18.20 26.85
CA GLY A 79 16.63 16.79 26.67
C GLY A 79 15.44 15.82 26.77
N GLN A 80 14.20 16.34 26.81
CA GLN A 80 12.98 15.52 26.84
C GLN A 80 12.45 15.34 25.41
N ILE A 81 12.78 14.20 24.82
CA ILE A 81 12.39 13.86 23.45
C ILE A 81 11.27 12.79 23.42
N VAL A 82 10.54 12.76 22.31
CA VAL A 82 9.55 11.75 21.96
C VAL A 82 10.01 10.95 20.76
N ASP A 83 9.68 9.65 20.76
CA ASP A 83 10.01 8.72 19.69
C ASP A 83 8.77 7.87 19.35
N GLN A 84 8.91 6.96 18.41
CA GLN A 84 7.86 6.06 17.96
C GLN A 84 7.16 5.36 19.13
N PHE A 85 5.84 5.42 19.08
CA PHE A 85 4.89 4.91 20.06
C PHE A 85 4.96 5.55 21.46
N HIS A 86 5.78 6.59 21.67
CA HIS A 86 5.66 7.43 22.85
C HIS A 86 4.31 8.18 22.86
N GLN A 87 3.94 8.69 24.03
CA GLN A 87 2.67 9.36 24.25
C GLN A 87 2.89 10.66 25.00
N THR A 88 2.21 11.72 24.58
CA THR A 88 2.04 12.93 25.39
C THR A 88 0.60 13.04 25.85
N ARG A 89 0.40 13.33 27.13
CA ARG A 89 -0.92 13.39 27.77
C ARG A 89 -1.25 14.81 28.20
N PHE A 90 -2.53 15.16 28.10
CA PHE A 90 -3.03 16.47 28.49
C PHE A 90 -3.82 16.40 29.80
N ALA A 91 -3.87 17.51 30.53
CA ALA A 91 -4.94 17.72 31.50
C ALA A 91 -6.22 18.10 30.77
N ALA A 92 -7.39 17.71 31.28
CA ALA A 92 -8.67 18.17 30.75
C ALA A 92 -9.00 19.57 31.30
N PRO A 93 -9.48 20.52 30.46
CA PRO A 93 -9.66 20.41 29.02
C PRO A 93 -8.35 20.61 28.23
N SER A 94 -8.24 19.94 27.09
CA SER A 94 -7.07 20.09 26.21
C SER A 94 -7.08 21.40 25.44
N PRO A 95 -5.93 22.08 25.30
CA PRO A 95 -5.81 23.27 24.46
C PRO A 95 -5.61 22.92 22.97
N LEU A 96 -5.54 21.63 22.61
CA LEU A 96 -5.13 21.21 21.27
C LEU A 96 -6.31 21.14 20.31
N LEU A 97 -6.34 22.10 19.38
CA LEU A 97 -7.44 22.31 18.44
C LEU A 97 -8.73 22.61 19.23
N ASP A 98 -9.78 23.09 18.60
CA ASP A 98 -11.07 23.40 19.24
C ASP A 98 -11.83 22.14 19.73
N ARG A 99 -11.09 21.09 20.10
CA ARG A 99 -11.53 19.77 20.55
C ARG A 99 -11.00 19.48 21.95
N LEU A 100 -11.78 19.90 22.96
CA LEU A 100 -11.40 19.90 24.38
C LEU A 100 -11.17 18.50 24.99
N ASP A 101 -11.69 17.46 24.34
CA ASP A 101 -11.65 16.08 24.79
C ASP A 101 -10.44 15.28 24.26
N VAL A 102 -9.54 15.88 23.47
CA VAL A 102 -8.27 15.24 23.10
C VAL A 102 -7.41 15.05 24.34
N TRP A 103 -7.20 13.81 24.77
CA TRP A 103 -6.46 13.55 26.01
C TRP A 103 -5.02 13.12 25.77
N LEU A 104 -4.73 12.58 24.59
CA LEU A 104 -3.46 11.94 24.31
C LEU A 104 -3.03 12.20 22.87
N ILE A 105 -1.75 12.46 22.64
CA ILE A 105 -1.11 12.31 21.32
C ILE A 105 -0.22 11.07 21.36
N LEU A 106 -0.46 10.16 20.42
CA LEU A 106 0.42 9.04 20.12
C LEU A 106 1.36 9.44 18.99
N TYR A 107 2.67 9.27 19.17
CA TYR A 107 3.64 9.50 18.10
C TYR A 107 3.80 8.23 17.29
N TYR A 108 3.21 8.20 16.11
CA TYR A 108 3.28 7.07 15.20
C TYR A 108 4.55 7.17 14.33
N PRO A 109 5.15 6.04 13.93
CA PRO A 109 6.17 6.00 12.88
C PRO A 109 5.74 6.72 11.58
N PRO A 110 6.64 6.89 10.61
CA PRO A 110 6.31 7.48 9.32
C PRO A 110 5.08 6.84 8.65
N LEU A 111 4.04 7.64 8.44
CA LEU A 111 2.89 7.32 7.59
C LEU A 111 3.09 7.92 6.19
N GLU A 112 2.46 7.30 5.20
CA GLU A 112 2.32 7.86 3.87
C GLU A 112 1.17 8.88 3.85
N LEU A 113 1.44 10.06 3.29
CA LEU A 113 0.47 11.13 3.13
C LEU A 113 0.22 11.37 1.64
N SER A 114 -0.94 10.94 1.15
CA SER A 114 -1.40 11.30 -0.19
C SER A 114 -1.54 12.81 -0.30
N GLY A 115 -1.20 13.39 -1.45
CA GLY A 115 -1.33 14.84 -1.70
C GLY A 115 -0.20 15.72 -1.16
N VAL A 116 0.74 15.16 -0.39
CA VAL A 116 1.90 15.89 0.15
C VAL A 116 3.17 15.49 -0.63
N PRO A 117 3.89 16.43 -1.27
CA PRO A 117 5.10 16.11 -2.00
C PRO A 117 6.18 15.48 -1.09
N LEU A 118 6.79 14.38 -1.54
CA LEU A 118 7.88 13.73 -0.79
C LEU A 118 9.06 14.69 -0.52
N SER A 119 9.27 15.68 -1.39
CA SER A 119 10.34 16.69 -1.25
C SER A 119 10.21 17.59 -0.02
N ILE A 120 9.01 17.68 0.58
CA ILE A 120 8.77 18.48 1.78
C ILE A 120 8.61 17.63 3.05
N ILE A 121 8.56 16.31 2.91
CA ILE A 121 8.40 15.36 4.01
C ILE A 121 9.80 14.97 4.53
N PRO A 122 10.11 15.18 5.82
CA PRO A 122 11.38 14.76 6.39
C PRO A 122 11.53 13.23 6.37
N PRO A 123 12.71 12.68 6.05
CA PRO A 123 12.91 11.23 6.01
C PRO A 123 12.73 10.61 7.40
N ASP A 124 13.35 11.20 8.43
CA ASP A 124 13.16 10.80 9.83
C ASP A 124 12.12 11.70 10.49
N ARG A 125 10.99 11.10 10.88
CA ARG A 125 9.81 11.82 11.34
C ARG A 125 8.87 10.97 12.16
N LEU A 126 8.00 11.64 12.91
CA LEU A 126 6.87 11.06 13.63
C LEU A 126 5.57 11.70 13.16
N HIS A 127 4.47 10.94 13.16
CA HIS A 127 3.12 11.46 12.97
C HIS A 127 2.42 11.57 14.32
N ALA A 128 1.91 12.76 14.64
CA ALA A 128 1.09 12.96 15.83
C ALA A 128 -0.34 12.48 15.55
N ILE A 129 -0.78 11.46 16.28
CA ILE A 129 -2.13 10.89 16.21
C ILE A 129 -2.88 11.26 17.49
N PRO A 130 -3.79 12.25 17.46
CA PRO A 130 -4.56 12.64 18.63
C PRO A 130 -5.68 11.63 18.92
N LEU A 131 -5.79 11.22 20.19
CA LEU A 131 -6.84 10.36 20.71
C LEU A 131 -7.70 11.14 21.70
N THR A 132 -9.01 10.94 21.62
CA THR A 132 -9.95 11.48 22.62
C THR A 132 -9.75 10.83 23.98
N ALA A 133 -10.36 11.38 25.02
CA ALA A 133 -10.33 10.81 26.36
C ALA A 133 -10.86 9.37 26.38
N SER A 134 -11.90 9.05 25.61
CA SER A 134 -12.43 7.68 25.51
C SER A 134 -11.45 6.74 24.82
N GLU A 135 -10.87 7.15 23.69
CA GLU A 135 -9.93 6.35 22.90
C GLU A 135 -8.62 6.13 23.64
N ALA A 136 -8.12 7.16 24.32
CA ALA A 136 -6.91 7.10 25.13
C ALA A 136 -7.07 6.13 26.31
N LYS A 137 -8.26 6.05 26.94
CA LYS A 137 -8.54 5.04 27.98
C LYS A 137 -8.45 3.63 27.40
N VAL A 138 -9.01 3.40 26.22
CA VAL A 138 -8.91 2.10 25.54
C VAL A 138 -7.45 1.78 25.21
N ALA A 139 -6.69 2.73 24.68
CA ALA A 139 -5.27 2.55 24.39
C ALA A 139 -4.44 2.20 25.64
N GLN A 140 -4.77 2.80 26.78
CA GLN A 140 -4.08 2.56 28.06
C GLN A 140 -4.44 1.21 28.69
N SER A 141 -5.69 0.76 28.58
CA SER A 141 -6.15 -0.48 29.20
C SER A 141 -6.02 -1.71 28.30
N TYR A 142 -6.16 -1.53 26.98
CA TYR A 142 -6.22 -2.63 26.00
C TYR A 142 -5.18 -2.50 24.87
N GLY A 143 -4.15 -1.68 25.06
CA GLY A 143 -3.05 -1.50 24.13
C GLY A 143 -3.35 -0.51 23.00
N ILE A 144 -2.30 0.15 22.51
CA ILE A 144 -2.44 1.19 21.49
C ILE A 144 -3.03 0.65 20.19
N MET A 145 -2.72 -0.60 19.82
CA MET A 145 -3.19 -1.24 18.60
C MET A 145 -4.72 -1.25 18.57
N ARG A 146 -5.37 -1.63 19.68
CA ARG A 146 -6.82 -1.69 19.74
C ARG A 146 -7.45 -0.33 19.46
N ALA A 147 -6.94 0.74 20.04
CA ALA A 147 -7.44 2.09 19.80
C ALA A 147 -7.23 2.55 18.35
N ILE A 148 -6.00 2.43 17.83
CA ILE A 148 -5.69 2.91 16.47
C ILE A 148 -6.35 2.05 15.39
N SER A 149 -6.60 0.77 15.65
CA SER A 149 -7.29 -0.11 14.70
C SER A 149 -8.76 0.22 14.56
N HIS A 150 -9.44 0.61 15.65
CA HIS A 150 -10.79 1.17 15.57
C HIS A 150 -10.79 2.52 14.85
N LEU A 151 -9.80 3.37 15.13
CA LEU A 151 -9.65 4.66 14.47
C LEU A 151 -9.46 4.47 12.95
N GLY A 152 -8.49 3.66 12.51
CA GLY A 152 -8.28 3.33 11.10
C GLY A 152 -9.48 2.66 10.44
N SER A 153 -10.12 1.71 11.12
CA SER A 153 -11.30 1.00 10.59
C SER A 153 -12.51 1.91 10.38
N SER A 154 -12.69 2.95 11.21
CA SER A 154 -13.80 3.90 11.10
C SER A 154 -13.82 4.67 9.77
N GLU A 155 -12.65 4.95 9.21
CA GLU A 155 -12.48 5.61 7.90
C GLU A 155 -12.00 4.62 6.82
N ARG A 156 -11.90 3.33 7.18
CA ARG A 156 -11.29 2.26 6.37
C ARG A 156 -9.92 2.69 5.79
N TYR A 157 -9.08 3.28 6.65
CA TYR A 157 -7.73 3.76 6.35
C TYR A 157 -6.72 3.00 7.21
N PHE A 158 -5.83 2.25 6.59
CA PHE A 158 -4.82 1.44 7.28
C PHE A 158 -3.46 2.17 7.33
N PRO A 159 -2.66 2.03 8.41
CA PRO A 159 -3.00 1.37 9.69
C PRO A 159 -3.92 2.21 10.57
N VAL A 160 -3.84 3.53 10.44
CA VAL A 160 -4.60 4.52 11.19
C VAL A 160 -4.79 5.77 10.33
N MET A 161 -5.85 6.54 10.55
CA MET A 161 -6.00 7.84 9.89
C MET A 161 -4.86 8.79 10.31
N PRO A 162 -4.09 9.37 9.37
CA PRO A 162 -3.03 10.32 9.70
C PRO A 162 -3.55 11.73 10.01
N TRP A 163 -4.86 11.97 9.88
CA TRP A 163 -5.51 13.25 10.17
C TRP A 163 -6.40 13.16 11.41
N ILE A 164 -6.58 14.30 12.08
CA ILE A 164 -7.69 14.49 13.01
C ILE A 164 -8.87 15.15 12.29
N ASP A 165 -10.03 14.52 12.40
CA ASP A 165 -11.31 15.18 12.21
C ASP A 165 -11.74 15.77 13.56
N ARG A 166 -12.03 17.07 13.61
CA ARG A 166 -12.40 17.75 14.86
C ARG A 166 -13.86 17.51 15.25
N ASP A 167 -14.69 17.05 14.32
CA ASP A 167 -16.12 16.88 14.50
C ASP A 167 -16.53 15.40 14.59
N ARG A 168 -15.58 14.46 14.43
CA ARG A 168 -15.88 13.02 14.53
C ARG A 168 -16.22 12.62 15.97
N PRO A 169 -17.14 11.68 16.19
CA PRO A 169 -17.34 11.05 17.49
C PRO A 169 -16.14 10.16 17.86
N ASP A 170 -16.16 9.65 19.10
CA ASP A 170 -15.25 8.60 19.55
C ASP A 170 -15.40 7.34 18.69
N CYS A 171 -14.29 6.77 18.23
CA CYS A 171 -14.30 5.54 17.46
C CYS A 171 -14.46 4.29 18.35
N ILE A 172 -14.03 4.38 19.61
CA ILE A 172 -14.09 3.29 20.58
C ILE A 172 -14.19 3.81 22.02
N THR A 173 -14.88 3.05 22.86
CA THR A 173 -15.10 3.39 24.28
C THR A 173 -14.85 2.19 25.19
N MET A 174 -14.63 2.45 26.48
CA MET A 174 -14.46 1.39 27.49
C MET A 174 -15.70 0.49 27.63
N ALA A 175 -16.90 1.03 27.40
CA ALA A 175 -18.14 0.22 27.46
C ALA A 175 -18.12 -0.90 26.41
N GLN A 176 -17.54 -0.63 25.24
CA GLN A 176 -17.41 -1.59 24.14
C GLN A 176 -16.29 -2.62 24.38
N MET A 177 -15.46 -2.44 25.40
CA MET A 177 -14.39 -3.39 25.76
C MET A 177 -14.81 -4.42 26.80
N ARG A 178 -16.00 -4.28 27.39
CA ARG A 178 -16.50 -5.16 28.45
C ARG A 178 -16.48 -6.62 28.00
N GLY A 179 -15.92 -7.47 28.86
CA GLY A 179 -15.85 -8.91 28.62
C GLY A 179 -14.69 -9.30 27.71
N SER A 180 -13.73 -8.40 27.49
CA SER A 180 -12.49 -8.76 26.83
C SER A 180 -11.73 -9.77 27.68
N ILE A 181 -11.11 -10.76 27.03
CA ILE A 181 -10.22 -11.71 27.70
C ILE A 181 -9.06 -11.00 28.41
N ARG A 182 -8.65 -9.83 27.89
CA ARG A 182 -7.60 -8.99 28.49
C ARG A 182 -7.96 -8.49 29.90
N ASP A 183 -9.24 -8.42 30.25
CA ASP A 183 -9.67 -8.07 31.62
C ASP A 183 -9.24 -9.13 32.66
N ARG A 184 -8.87 -10.33 32.20
CA ARG A 184 -8.50 -11.48 33.03
C ARG A 184 -7.02 -11.86 32.93
N LEU A 185 -6.24 -11.11 32.17
CA LEU A 185 -4.85 -11.45 31.86
C LEU A 185 -3.88 -10.38 32.40
N PRO A 186 -2.73 -10.78 32.97
CA PRO A 186 -1.66 -9.86 33.30
C PRO A 186 -0.92 -9.43 32.02
N MET A 187 -1.23 -8.24 31.51
CA MET A 187 -0.64 -7.70 30.28
C MET A 187 0.69 -6.98 30.56
N TYR A 188 1.72 -7.29 29.76
CA TYR A 188 3.00 -6.60 29.75
C TYR A 188 3.24 -5.90 28.42
N SER A 189 3.69 -4.65 28.45
CA SER A 189 3.93 -3.86 27.23
C SER A 189 5.40 -3.50 27.09
N PHE A 190 5.98 -3.82 25.95
CA PHE A 190 7.34 -3.45 25.57
C PHE A 190 7.30 -2.74 24.22
N LEU A 191 7.82 -1.52 24.19
CA LEU A 191 7.73 -0.62 23.02
C LEU A 191 8.24 -1.31 21.75
N GLY A 192 7.41 -1.38 20.71
CA GLY A 192 7.78 -1.93 19.41
C GLY A 192 7.72 -3.46 19.28
N VAL A 193 7.52 -4.21 20.38
CA VAL A 193 7.23 -5.66 20.28
C VAL A 193 5.94 -5.83 19.48
N SER A 194 5.97 -6.62 18.42
CA SER A 194 4.85 -6.77 17.49
C SER A 194 4.63 -8.23 17.14
N CYS A 195 3.38 -8.61 16.95
CA CYS A 195 3.01 -9.95 16.52
C CYS A 195 2.24 -9.88 15.22
N VAL A 196 2.71 -10.62 14.21
CA VAL A 196 2.13 -10.60 12.87
C VAL A 196 1.92 -12.00 12.32
N GLN A 197 0.96 -12.13 11.41
CA GLN A 197 0.78 -13.34 10.61
C GLN A 197 1.09 -13.09 9.14
N ARG A 198 1.92 -13.96 8.56
CA ARG A 198 2.25 -14.04 7.14
C ARG A 198 1.98 -15.45 6.62
N GLY A 199 0.90 -15.63 5.85
CA GLY A 199 0.45 -16.97 5.45
C GLY A 199 0.15 -17.86 6.66
N SER A 200 0.86 -18.99 6.78
CA SER A 200 0.77 -19.89 7.94
C SER A 200 1.78 -19.58 9.06
N GLY A 201 2.67 -18.61 8.87
CA GLY A 201 3.64 -18.19 9.87
C GLY A 201 3.09 -17.06 10.75
N VAL A 202 3.26 -17.21 12.06
CA VAL A 202 3.02 -16.20 13.09
C VAL A 202 4.37 -15.82 13.67
N SER A 203 4.73 -14.55 13.62
CA SER A 203 6.03 -14.06 14.08
C SER A 203 5.85 -13.09 15.23
N LEU A 204 6.57 -13.31 16.33
CA LEU A 204 6.76 -12.33 17.39
C LEU A 204 8.09 -11.62 17.12
N HIS A 205 8.00 -10.35 16.72
CA HIS A 205 9.13 -9.48 16.48
C HIS A 205 9.50 -8.74 17.75
N ILE A 206 10.76 -8.84 18.16
CA ILE A 206 11.28 -8.23 19.37
C ILE A 206 12.38 -7.25 18.96
N PRO A 207 12.16 -5.93 19.08
CA PRO A 207 13.19 -4.94 18.76
C PRO A 207 14.30 -4.98 19.81
N ARG A 208 15.51 -4.59 19.41
CA ARG A 208 16.69 -4.61 20.28
C ARG A 208 16.49 -3.89 21.61
N SER A 209 15.72 -2.80 21.60
CA SER A 209 15.40 -2.00 22.80
C SER A 209 14.47 -2.69 23.80
N ALA A 210 13.86 -3.81 23.43
CA ALA A 210 12.94 -4.58 24.26
C ALA A 210 13.50 -5.91 24.77
N GLU A 211 14.56 -6.45 24.14
CA GLU A 211 15.13 -7.78 24.43
C GLU A 211 15.41 -8.01 25.91
N ASP A 212 16.36 -7.26 26.49
CA ASP A 212 16.78 -7.44 27.89
C ASP A 212 15.62 -7.28 28.88
N ARG A 213 14.71 -6.33 28.62
CA ARG A 213 13.57 -6.05 29.51
C ARG A 213 12.51 -7.16 29.44
N LEU A 214 12.28 -7.69 28.25
CA LEU A 214 11.38 -8.83 28.04
C LEU A 214 11.97 -10.08 28.69
N ALA A 215 13.27 -10.36 28.46
CA ALA A 215 13.98 -11.48 29.08
C ALA A 215 13.92 -11.42 30.61
N ALA A 216 14.29 -10.27 31.21
CA ALA A 216 14.23 -10.07 32.66
C ALA A 216 12.80 -10.25 33.22
N ARG A 217 11.77 -9.79 32.49
CA ARG A 217 10.37 -10.00 32.89
C ARG A 217 10.00 -11.48 32.86
N VAL A 218 10.37 -12.19 31.80
CA VAL A 218 10.09 -13.63 31.66
C VAL A 218 10.84 -14.44 32.71
N GLU A 219 12.08 -14.08 33.02
CA GLU A 219 12.91 -14.72 34.05
C GLU A 219 12.27 -14.62 35.43
N ALA A 220 11.79 -13.43 35.79
CA ALA A 220 11.19 -13.14 37.09
C ALA A 220 9.85 -13.86 37.34
N LEU A 221 9.19 -14.36 36.30
CA LEU A 221 7.90 -15.04 36.41
C LEU A 221 8.09 -16.54 36.67
N PRO A 222 7.24 -17.19 37.49
CA PRO A 222 7.22 -18.65 37.61
C PRO A 222 7.11 -19.35 36.24
N THR A 223 7.64 -20.56 36.12
CA THR A 223 7.54 -21.33 34.86
C THR A 223 6.11 -21.67 34.47
N SER A 224 5.19 -21.74 35.44
CA SER A 224 3.76 -21.96 35.24
C SER A 224 2.96 -20.68 34.97
N ALA A 225 3.59 -19.50 34.99
CA ALA A 225 2.88 -18.25 34.80
C ALA A 225 2.50 -18.02 33.34
N VAL A 226 1.26 -17.56 33.11
CA VAL A 226 0.82 -17.03 31.83
C VAL A 226 1.60 -15.76 31.50
N VAL A 227 2.12 -15.67 30.28
CA VAL A 227 2.83 -14.49 29.77
C VAL A 227 2.01 -13.85 28.66
N SER A 228 1.47 -12.66 28.90
CA SER A 228 0.67 -11.92 27.92
C SER A 228 1.37 -10.62 27.53
N LEU A 229 1.56 -10.39 26.24
CA LEU A 229 2.27 -9.22 25.71
C LEU A 229 1.35 -8.35 24.87
N ASP A 230 1.38 -7.04 25.12
CA ASP A 230 0.85 -6.03 24.21
C ASP A 230 1.68 -5.98 22.92
N CYS A 231 1.00 -5.78 21.79
CA CYS A 231 1.65 -5.69 20.49
C CYS A 231 1.49 -4.30 19.87
N PHE A 232 2.57 -3.84 19.24
CA PHE A 232 2.68 -2.58 18.53
C PHE A 232 2.57 -2.82 17.02
N PRO A 233 2.23 -1.78 16.24
CA PRO A 233 2.22 -1.85 14.78
C PRO A 233 3.57 -2.27 14.20
N TYR A 234 3.53 -3.27 13.33
CA TYR A 234 4.68 -3.67 12.55
C TYR A 234 4.76 -2.90 11.24
N GLU A 235 5.93 -2.40 10.87
CA GLU A 235 6.11 -1.49 9.72
C GLU A 235 5.63 -2.11 8.39
N GLN A 236 5.86 -3.41 8.19
CA GLN A 236 5.48 -4.10 6.95
C GLN A 236 4.07 -4.71 7.01
N SER A 237 3.30 -4.39 8.04
CA SER A 237 1.91 -4.86 8.11
C SER A 237 1.06 -4.14 7.06
N ASP A 238 0.07 -4.85 6.52
CA ASP A 238 -0.91 -4.31 5.57
C ASP A 238 -2.36 -4.51 6.04
N SER A 239 -2.53 -5.19 7.17
CA SER A 239 -3.81 -5.50 7.79
C SER A 239 -3.70 -5.63 9.30
N GLY A 240 -4.87 -5.59 9.96
CA GLY A 240 -5.03 -5.86 11.37
C GLY A 240 -6.45 -6.32 11.69
N MET A 241 -6.70 -6.58 12.97
CA MET A 241 -7.99 -7.02 13.46
C MET A 241 -8.63 -5.97 14.37
N VAL A 242 -9.95 -5.92 14.36
CA VAL A 242 -10.76 -5.01 15.19
C VAL A 242 -11.73 -5.86 16.00
N TRP A 243 -11.67 -5.68 17.32
CA TRP A 243 -12.56 -6.36 18.25
C TRP A 243 -13.28 -5.37 19.18
N ARG A 244 -14.58 -5.63 19.43
CA ARG A 244 -15.39 -5.01 20.48
C ARG A 244 -16.54 -5.93 20.87
N GLN A 245 -17.08 -5.75 22.07
CA GLN A 245 -18.27 -6.45 22.53
C GLN A 245 -19.44 -6.23 21.55
N GLY A 246 -20.12 -7.32 21.17
CA GLY A 246 -21.30 -7.27 20.29
C GLY A 246 -21.01 -7.27 18.78
N LEU A 247 -19.75 -7.26 18.35
CA LEU A 247 -19.42 -7.88 17.06
C LEU A 247 -19.70 -9.39 17.17
N THR A 248 -19.98 -10.06 16.06
CA THR A 248 -20.06 -11.53 16.00
C THR A 248 -18.87 -12.15 16.74
N SER A 249 -18.96 -13.40 17.18
CA SER A 249 -17.91 -14.08 17.97
C SER A 249 -16.49 -14.02 17.38
N SER A 250 -16.34 -13.59 16.12
CA SER A 250 -15.09 -13.42 15.41
C SER A 250 -14.73 -11.93 15.18
N PRO A 251 -13.46 -11.54 15.33
CA PRO A 251 -13.01 -10.17 15.13
C PRO A 251 -13.00 -9.82 13.64
N ARG A 252 -13.18 -8.54 13.31
CA ARG A 252 -13.26 -8.07 11.93
C ARG A 252 -11.86 -7.66 11.44
N ALA A 253 -11.44 -8.18 10.30
CA ALA A 253 -10.23 -7.70 9.63
C ALA A 253 -10.44 -6.31 8.98
N TYR A 254 -9.39 -5.49 8.98
CA TYR A 254 -9.30 -4.24 8.21
C TYR A 254 -7.87 -4.07 7.69
N GLY A 255 -7.69 -3.44 6.54
CA GLY A 255 -6.37 -3.35 5.91
C GLY A 255 -6.43 -2.84 4.49
N ILE A 256 -5.25 -2.56 3.93
CA ILE A 256 -5.02 -2.34 2.50
C ILE A 256 -4.48 -3.60 1.82
N GLY A 257 -4.13 -4.62 2.60
CA GLY A 257 -3.82 -5.95 2.11
C GLY A 257 -4.14 -7.03 3.13
N VAL A 258 -3.52 -8.19 3.00
CA VAL A 258 -3.64 -9.34 3.94
C VAL A 258 -2.38 -10.23 3.91
N SER A 259 -1.27 -9.71 3.40
CA SER A 259 0.01 -10.43 3.35
C SER A 259 0.68 -10.49 4.72
N CYS A 260 0.45 -9.47 5.56
CA CYS A 260 1.06 -9.32 6.87
C CYS A 260 0.06 -8.67 7.83
N MET A 261 -0.60 -9.51 8.63
CA MET A 261 -1.67 -9.09 9.53
C MET A 261 -1.14 -8.86 10.96
N ASN A 262 -1.33 -7.67 11.52
CA ASN A 262 -1.03 -7.38 12.92
C ASN A 262 -2.04 -8.01 13.88
N PHE A 263 -1.54 -8.43 15.03
CA PHE A 263 -2.30 -8.74 16.22
C PHE A 263 -2.11 -7.66 17.29
N GLY A 264 -3.14 -7.43 18.11
CA GLY A 264 -3.11 -6.49 19.22
C GLY A 264 -2.42 -7.03 20.47
N PHE A 265 -2.35 -8.36 20.63
CA PHE A 265 -1.66 -9.01 21.73
C PHE A 265 -1.31 -10.47 21.41
N VAL A 266 -0.37 -11.03 22.19
CA VAL A 266 -0.01 -12.46 22.19
C VAL A 266 -0.01 -12.99 23.63
N VAL A 267 -0.48 -14.23 23.83
CA VAL A 267 -0.51 -14.88 25.15
C VAL A 267 0.14 -16.26 25.06
N PHE A 268 1.01 -16.58 26.01
CA PHE A 268 1.56 -17.91 26.23
C PHE A 268 0.96 -18.51 27.50
N CYS A 269 0.23 -19.61 27.36
CA CYS A 269 -0.40 -20.37 28.43
C CYS A 269 0.36 -21.68 28.64
N PRO A 270 1.25 -21.79 29.65
CA PRO A 270 1.98 -23.03 29.95
C PRO A 270 1.08 -24.08 30.61
N GLU A 271 1.65 -25.26 30.89
CA GLU A 271 1.00 -26.39 31.58
C GLU A 271 -0.24 -26.95 30.86
N GLN A 272 -0.27 -26.84 29.53
CA GLN A 272 -1.35 -27.39 28.73
C GLN A 272 -1.03 -28.82 28.26
N ASP A 273 -2.08 -29.62 28.04
CA ASP A 273 -1.94 -31.02 27.61
C ASP A 273 -1.44 -31.15 26.16
N ALA A 274 -1.66 -30.11 25.34
CA ALA A 274 -1.27 -30.08 23.95
C ALA A 274 -0.89 -28.67 23.49
N ASP A 275 0.00 -28.60 22.51
CA ASP A 275 0.40 -27.34 21.86
C ASP A 275 -0.70 -26.90 20.87
N LYS A 276 -1.29 -25.73 21.10
CA LYS A 276 -2.34 -25.14 20.25
C LYS A 276 -2.12 -23.64 20.09
N LEU A 277 -2.40 -23.13 18.89
CA LEU A 277 -2.36 -21.70 18.59
C LEU A 277 -3.73 -21.29 18.05
N GLU A 278 -4.38 -20.35 18.74
CA GLU A 278 -5.71 -19.85 18.39
C GLU A 278 -5.75 -18.34 18.30
N ARG A 279 -6.64 -17.84 17.45
CA ARG A 279 -6.98 -16.41 17.41
C ARG A 279 -8.14 -16.16 18.35
N VAL A 280 -7.98 -15.17 19.22
CA VAL A 280 -9.00 -14.75 20.19
C VAL A 280 -9.01 -13.24 20.20
N GLU A 281 -10.18 -12.65 19.94
CA GLU A 281 -10.29 -11.20 19.72
C GLU A 281 -9.28 -10.72 18.64
N ASP A 282 -8.73 -9.53 18.78
CA ASP A 282 -7.68 -9.04 17.88
C ASP A 282 -6.28 -9.62 18.18
N GLY A 283 -6.17 -10.67 18.99
CA GLY A 283 -4.90 -11.27 19.41
C GLY A 283 -4.79 -12.77 19.14
N ILE A 284 -3.71 -13.35 19.66
CA ILE A 284 -3.45 -14.79 19.61
C ILE A 284 -3.14 -15.37 20.99
N ILE A 285 -3.54 -16.62 21.20
CA ILE A 285 -3.27 -17.39 22.40
C ILE A 285 -2.57 -18.69 22.01
N LEU A 286 -1.50 -19.00 22.72
CA LEU A 286 -0.71 -20.20 22.57
C LEU A 286 -0.84 -21.04 23.84
N ASP A 287 -1.64 -22.08 23.76
CA ASP A 287 -1.64 -23.15 24.75
C ASP A 287 -0.41 -24.01 24.48
N VAL A 288 0.49 -24.13 25.45
CA VAL A 288 1.78 -24.80 25.28
C VAL A 288 2.05 -25.79 26.41
N THR A 289 2.55 -26.96 26.01
CA THR A 289 3.09 -27.96 26.93
C THR A 289 4.32 -27.41 27.65
N ASN A 290 4.67 -27.99 28.79
CA ASN A 290 5.87 -27.58 29.55
C ASN A 290 7.17 -27.70 28.74
N SER A 291 7.25 -28.69 27.84
CA SER A 291 8.41 -28.86 26.95
C SER A 291 8.52 -27.71 25.95
N THR A 292 7.42 -27.39 25.26
CA THR A 292 7.35 -26.30 24.28
C THR A 292 7.55 -24.95 24.94
N TRP A 293 6.92 -24.70 26.09
CA TRP A 293 7.14 -23.50 26.87
C TRP A 293 8.59 -23.34 27.32
N GLY A 294 9.23 -24.40 27.79
CA GLY A 294 10.65 -24.37 28.17
C GLY A 294 11.55 -23.92 27.02
N ARG A 295 11.27 -24.37 25.79
CA ARG A 295 12.00 -23.93 24.59
C ARG A 295 11.76 -22.45 24.25
N ILE A 296 10.51 -22.00 24.27
CA ILE A 296 10.14 -20.59 24.03
C ILE A 296 10.79 -19.70 25.07
N ARG A 297 10.65 -20.06 26.35
CA ARG A 297 11.22 -19.33 27.48
C ARG A 297 12.74 -19.22 27.38
N ASN A 298 13.44 -20.33 27.12
CA ASN A 298 14.89 -20.28 26.94
C ASN A 298 15.30 -19.40 25.75
N ALA A 299 14.56 -19.44 24.65
CA ALA A 299 14.84 -18.59 23.50
C ALA A 299 14.64 -17.11 23.79
N LEU A 300 13.61 -16.76 24.57
CA LEU A 300 13.38 -15.40 25.07
C LEU A 300 14.48 -14.94 26.02
N LEU A 301 14.96 -15.80 26.91
CA LEU A 301 16.04 -15.49 27.86
C LEU A 301 17.41 -15.33 27.17
N GLN A 302 17.64 -16.04 26.08
CA GLN A 302 18.92 -16.05 25.35
C GLN A 302 18.94 -15.15 24.12
N HIS A 303 17.83 -14.45 23.82
CA HIS A 303 17.62 -13.67 22.61
C HIS A 303 17.88 -14.47 21.32
N THR A 304 17.54 -15.76 21.33
CA THR A 304 17.81 -16.65 20.19
C THR A 304 16.56 -16.82 19.33
N PRO A 305 16.67 -16.71 17.99
CA PRO A 305 15.57 -17.03 17.10
C PRO A 305 15.09 -18.46 17.31
N LEU A 306 13.77 -18.65 17.24
CA LEU A 306 13.14 -19.95 17.47
C LEU A 306 11.99 -20.15 16.49
N GLN A 307 11.79 -21.38 16.02
CA GLN A 307 10.59 -21.77 15.29
C GLN A 307 9.94 -23.00 15.94
N ILE A 308 8.62 -22.93 16.15
CA ILE A 308 7.80 -24.03 16.68
C ILE A 308 6.57 -24.21 15.81
N ALA A 309 6.25 -25.46 15.46
CA ALA A 309 5.06 -25.80 14.70
C ALA A 309 3.86 -26.02 15.64
N PHE A 310 2.70 -25.52 15.23
CA PHE A 310 1.41 -25.66 15.88
C PHE A 310 0.40 -26.18 14.83
N GLY A 311 0.46 -27.47 14.52
CA GLY A 311 -0.30 -28.06 13.43
C GLY A 311 0.08 -27.44 12.07
N ASN A 312 -0.89 -26.78 11.43
CA ASN A 312 -0.68 -26.09 10.14
C ASN A 312 -0.04 -24.69 10.28
N LEU A 313 0.05 -24.17 11.51
CA LEU A 313 0.64 -22.87 11.80
C LEU A 313 2.06 -23.03 12.36
N ARG A 314 2.84 -21.96 12.30
CA ARG A 314 4.19 -21.90 12.87
C ARG A 314 4.38 -20.62 13.65
N LEU A 315 4.88 -20.70 14.88
CA LEU A 315 5.39 -19.56 15.62
C LEU A 315 6.88 -19.36 15.30
N SER A 316 7.28 -18.12 15.06
CA SER A 316 8.67 -17.67 14.98
C SER A 316 8.95 -16.59 16.01
N LEU A 317 10.07 -16.67 16.73
CA LEU A 317 10.66 -15.55 17.46
C LEU A 317 11.70 -14.89 16.57
N GLU A 318 11.49 -13.61 16.25
CA GLU A 318 12.33 -12.84 15.32
C GLU A 318 12.93 -11.64 16.07
N TYR A 319 14.26 -11.53 16.04
CA TYR A 319 15.03 -10.46 16.67
C TYR A 319 15.62 -9.55 15.60
N GLU A 320 15.73 -8.27 15.89
CA GLU A 320 16.30 -7.29 14.97
C GLU A 320 17.81 -7.55 14.75
N ALA A 321 18.24 -7.63 13.49
CA ALA A 321 19.63 -7.98 13.17
C ALA A 321 20.63 -6.93 13.69
N HIS A 322 21.78 -7.37 14.20
CA HIS A 322 22.89 -6.47 14.55
C HIS A 322 23.35 -5.70 13.31
N ALA A 323 23.08 -4.39 13.25
CA ALA A 323 23.85 -3.51 12.39
C ALA A 323 25.29 -3.50 12.89
N SER A 324 26.24 -3.94 12.07
CA SER A 324 27.67 -3.76 12.29
C SER A 324 27.99 -2.27 12.20
N GLN A 325 27.84 -1.56 13.32
CA GLN A 325 28.38 -0.22 13.54
C GLN A 325 29.33 -0.26 14.74
N SER A 326 30.48 0.37 14.53
CA SER A 326 31.64 0.49 15.42
C SER A 326 31.28 0.79 16.87
N GLN A 327 31.94 0.07 17.78
CA GLN A 327 32.04 0.39 19.21
C GLN A 327 32.61 1.81 19.37
N GLU A 328 31.77 2.81 19.52
CA GLU A 328 32.09 4.05 20.23
C GLU A 328 30.76 4.76 20.46
N SER A 329 30.43 5.02 21.73
CA SER A 329 29.24 5.72 22.28
C SER A 329 28.21 4.86 23.05
N MET A 330 28.64 3.98 23.96
CA MET A 330 27.70 3.23 24.83
C MET A 330 28.06 3.26 26.32
N GLU A 331 28.43 4.42 26.86
CA GLU A 331 28.69 4.59 28.32
C GLU A 331 28.06 5.85 28.96
N ALA A 332 27.01 6.43 28.39
CA ALA A 332 26.34 7.57 29.03
C ALA A 332 24.81 7.54 28.95
N MET A 333 24.16 6.44 29.36
CA MET A 333 22.73 6.43 29.68
C MET A 333 22.46 5.46 30.85
N THR A 334 23.05 5.79 32.00
CA THR A 334 22.70 5.20 33.30
C THR A 334 21.35 5.77 33.78
N GLU A 335 20.49 4.86 34.23
CA GLU A 335 19.32 5.07 35.10
C GLU A 335 18.39 6.25 34.77
N ARG A 336 17.36 6.02 33.95
CA ARG A 336 16.05 6.65 34.17
C ARG A 336 14.94 5.64 33.98
N ALA A 337 14.21 5.38 35.07
CA ALA A 337 12.92 4.73 35.05
C ALA A 337 12.04 5.32 33.92
N THR A 338 11.26 4.47 33.26
CA THR A 338 10.21 4.89 32.34
C THR A 338 9.37 5.96 33.05
N PRO A 339 9.42 7.24 32.66
CA PRO A 339 8.65 8.22 33.40
C PRO A 339 7.20 8.04 32.98
N LEU A 340 6.39 7.54 33.91
CA LEU A 340 4.97 7.83 33.95
C LEU A 340 4.83 9.34 34.18
N PHE A 341 4.85 10.13 33.12
CA PHE A 341 4.59 11.57 33.23
C PHE A 341 3.08 11.81 33.33
N ALA A 342 2.57 11.88 34.57
CA ALA A 342 1.29 12.50 34.88
C ALA A 342 1.54 13.99 35.16
N PHE A 343 1.32 14.86 34.17
CA PHE A 343 1.41 16.31 34.38
C PHE A 343 0.04 16.87 34.79
N ALA A 344 -0.13 17.11 36.09
CA ALA A 344 -1.12 18.06 36.59
C ALA A 344 -0.47 19.45 36.58
N GLY A 345 -0.68 20.23 35.53
CA GLY A 345 -0.17 21.60 35.44
C GLY A 345 -0.99 22.44 34.48
N ARG A 346 -1.51 23.58 34.95
CA ARG A 346 -2.16 24.59 34.10
C ARG A 346 -1.12 25.23 33.15
N PRO A 347 -1.50 25.63 31.94
CA PRO A 347 -0.58 26.28 31.00
C PRO A 347 -0.04 27.62 31.56
N PRO A 348 1.21 27.99 31.24
CA PRO A 348 1.85 29.21 31.74
C PRO A 348 1.29 30.48 31.09
N GLN A 349 1.17 31.55 31.89
CA GLN A 349 0.43 32.79 31.60
C GLN A 349 1.00 33.70 30.49
N TRP A 350 2.12 33.37 29.85
CA TRP A 350 2.69 34.23 28.80
C TRP A 350 2.01 34.07 27.43
N ALA A 351 1.14 33.07 27.26
CA ALA A 351 0.45 32.75 25.99
C ALA A 351 -0.72 33.70 25.62
N LEU A 352 -0.84 34.89 26.24
CA LEU A 352 -1.95 35.82 26.01
C LEU A 352 -1.57 37.21 25.46
N GLN A 353 -0.31 37.46 25.09
CA GLN A 353 0.06 38.74 24.52
C GLN A 353 1.03 38.56 23.35
N LEU A 354 0.59 38.97 22.15
CA LEU A 354 1.27 39.93 21.27
C LEU A 354 0.70 39.81 19.84
N ALA A 355 -0.28 40.67 19.54
CA ALA A 355 -0.51 41.18 18.19
C ALA A 355 0.31 42.48 18.05
N GLY A 356 1.15 42.60 17.01
CA GLY A 356 1.91 43.83 16.75
C GLY A 356 2.88 43.74 15.57
N ASN A 357 2.66 44.61 14.58
CA ASN A 357 3.28 44.74 13.25
C ASN A 357 4.83 44.87 13.18
N ALA A 358 5.44 44.43 12.06
CA ALA A 358 6.31 45.18 11.10
C ALA A 358 7.22 44.22 10.23
N PRO A 359 8.05 44.67 9.25
CA PRO A 359 7.77 44.71 7.81
C PRO A 359 8.69 43.84 6.91
N VAL A 360 8.39 43.81 5.60
CA VAL A 360 8.96 42.98 4.51
C VAL A 360 10.19 43.63 3.84
N VAL A 361 11.22 42.83 3.47
CA VAL A 361 12.33 43.21 2.58
C VAL A 361 12.60 42.09 1.56
N ASN A 362 12.73 42.42 0.26
CA ASN A 362 13.03 41.52 -0.86
C ASN A 362 14.55 41.44 -1.18
N PRO A 363 15.08 40.33 -1.73
CA PRO A 363 16.48 40.22 -2.18
C PRO A 363 16.70 40.43 -3.70
N PRO A 364 17.95 40.70 -4.16
CA PRO A 364 18.26 41.00 -5.57
C PRO A 364 18.72 39.79 -6.42
N THR A 365 18.62 39.94 -7.75
CA THR A 365 18.95 38.99 -8.83
C THR A 365 20.31 39.29 -9.49
N ILE A 366 21.03 38.25 -9.98
CA ILE A 366 22.23 38.37 -10.83
C ILE A 366 22.07 37.45 -12.07
N PRO A 367 22.40 37.89 -13.31
CA PRO A 367 22.31 37.08 -14.53
C PRO A 367 23.67 36.53 -15.01
N ILE A 368 23.68 35.37 -15.67
CA ILE A 368 24.86 34.84 -16.41
C ILE A 368 24.46 34.48 -17.85
N SER A 369 25.32 34.89 -18.79
CA SER A 369 25.20 34.79 -20.25
C SER A 369 25.81 33.49 -20.80
N LEU A 370 25.16 32.90 -21.82
CA LEU A 370 25.62 31.70 -22.55
C LEU A 370 26.44 32.07 -23.80
N LYS A 371 27.43 31.22 -24.16
CA LYS A 371 27.98 31.08 -25.52
C LYS A 371 27.98 29.59 -25.93
N PRO A 372 27.83 29.25 -27.23
CA PRO A 372 27.62 27.88 -27.70
C PRO A 372 28.93 27.15 -28.03
N PHE A 373 28.97 25.81 -27.89
CA PHE A 373 30.05 24.94 -28.35
C PHE A 373 29.52 23.60 -28.90
N SER A 374 30.21 23.04 -29.90
CA SER A 374 29.86 21.87 -30.73
C SER A 374 30.13 20.50 -30.06
N PRO A 375 29.53 19.39 -30.55
CA PRO A 375 29.38 18.14 -29.80
C PRO A 375 30.44 17.10 -30.20
N GLU A 376 31.28 16.65 -29.27
CA GLU A 376 32.15 15.49 -29.54
C GLU A 376 31.94 14.29 -28.62
N HIS A 377 31.12 14.36 -27.57
CA HIS A 377 30.97 13.22 -26.66
C HIS A 377 29.50 13.12 -26.23
N CYS A 378 28.82 12.07 -26.70
CA CYS A 378 27.45 11.70 -26.33
C CYS A 378 27.49 10.38 -25.55
N ALA A 379 26.88 10.35 -24.36
CA ALA A 379 26.84 9.23 -23.41
C ALA A 379 26.15 7.99 -23.96
N LEU A 380 25.41 8.17 -25.05
CA LEU A 380 24.66 7.12 -25.75
C LEU A 380 25.40 6.61 -26.99
N ASP A 381 26.54 7.20 -27.36
CA ASP A 381 27.33 6.76 -28.51
C ASP A 381 28.29 5.62 -28.12
N LEU A 382 28.07 4.47 -28.76
CA LEU A 382 28.90 3.26 -28.67
C LEU A 382 30.30 3.51 -29.25
N ARG A 383 31.23 4.05 -28.45
CA ARG A 383 32.66 4.07 -28.80
C ARG A 383 33.53 3.56 -27.64
N SER A 384 33.42 2.27 -27.30
CA SER A 384 34.50 1.56 -26.58
C SER A 384 34.33 0.03 -26.47
N THR A 385 33.71 -0.64 -27.44
CA THR A 385 34.00 -2.07 -27.66
C THR A 385 34.35 -2.27 -29.12
N GLY A 386 35.65 -2.25 -29.41
CA GLY A 386 36.17 -2.37 -30.78
C GLY A 386 35.63 -3.61 -31.49
N ARG A 387 34.81 -3.37 -32.51
CA ARG A 387 34.69 -4.13 -33.77
C ARG A 387 33.76 -3.34 -34.68
N GLU A 388 34.33 -2.72 -35.72
CA GLU A 388 33.56 -2.25 -36.87
C GLU A 388 32.81 -3.45 -37.47
N GLY A 389 31.49 -3.37 -37.53
CA GLY A 389 30.64 -4.40 -38.09
C GLY A 389 29.25 -3.83 -38.39
N GLN A 390 28.84 -3.98 -39.65
CA GLN A 390 27.62 -3.43 -40.27
C GLN A 390 26.34 -3.56 -39.41
N LEU A 391 25.50 -2.52 -39.46
CA LEU A 391 24.09 -2.55 -39.06
C LEU A 391 23.31 -3.52 -39.97
N SER A 392 23.32 -4.81 -39.63
CA SER A 392 22.46 -5.82 -40.22
C SER A 392 21.62 -6.50 -39.13
N GLY A 393 20.30 -6.32 -39.23
CA GLY A 393 19.26 -7.28 -38.82
C GLY A 393 19.05 -7.63 -37.34
N ASP A 394 20.08 -7.63 -36.50
CA ASP A 394 20.00 -8.10 -35.11
C ASP A 394 20.23 -6.95 -34.12
N SER A 395 19.25 -6.77 -33.24
CA SER A 395 19.25 -5.81 -32.14
C SER A 395 20.56 -5.88 -31.33
N PRO A 396 21.09 -4.75 -30.81
CA PRO A 396 22.18 -4.83 -29.85
C PRO A 396 21.69 -5.62 -28.64
N ARG A 397 22.25 -6.82 -28.42
CA ARG A 397 21.94 -7.69 -27.27
C ARG A 397 22.42 -7.09 -25.94
N THR A 398 23.18 -5.99 -25.97
CA THR A 398 23.82 -5.39 -24.81
C THR A 398 23.10 -4.09 -24.42
N PRO A 399 22.62 -3.96 -23.16
CA PRO A 399 22.02 -2.72 -22.69
C PRO A 399 23.06 -1.59 -22.68
N VAL A 400 22.64 -0.38 -23.08
CA VAL A 400 23.45 0.83 -22.97
C VAL A 400 23.30 1.37 -21.55
N ARG A 401 24.42 1.65 -20.89
CA ARG A 401 24.43 2.24 -19.53
C ARG A 401 24.97 3.65 -19.61
N ALA A 402 24.26 4.59 -19.00
CA ALA A 402 24.68 5.98 -18.83
C ALA A 402 24.13 6.49 -17.49
N SER A 403 24.82 7.38 -16.81
CA SER A 403 24.31 8.05 -15.61
C SER A 403 23.38 9.22 -15.94
N LEU A 404 22.53 9.62 -15.00
CA LEU A 404 21.70 10.82 -15.18
C LEU A 404 22.58 12.09 -15.33
N TYR A 405 23.75 12.13 -14.70
CA TYR A 405 24.76 13.17 -14.89
C TYR A 405 25.25 13.27 -16.34
N GLU A 406 25.63 12.13 -16.93
CA GLU A 406 26.12 12.08 -18.31
C GLU A 406 25.04 12.51 -19.31
N LEU A 407 23.78 12.08 -19.10
CA LEU A 407 22.66 12.53 -19.92
C LEU A 407 22.43 14.05 -19.81
N ARG A 408 22.57 14.64 -18.61
CA ARG A 408 22.48 16.10 -18.41
C ARG A 408 23.58 16.84 -19.13
N MET A 409 24.83 16.39 -18.97
CA MET A 409 26.00 17.03 -19.58
C MET A 409 25.91 17.05 -21.09
N ASP A 410 25.43 15.98 -21.70
CA ASP A 410 25.35 15.91 -23.16
C ASP A 410 24.10 16.57 -23.71
N LYS A 411 23.02 16.61 -22.93
CA LYS A 411 21.93 17.56 -23.16
C LYS A 411 22.45 19.00 -23.22
N GLU A 412 23.28 19.43 -22.27
CA GLU A 412 23.83 20.79 -22.22
C GLU A 412 24.78 21.08 -23.40
N LYS A 413 25.38 20.05 -23.98
CA LYS A 413 26.15 20.11 -25.24
C LYS A 413 25.29 20.03 -26.51
N GLY A 414 23.96 19.95 -26.39
CA GLY A 414 23.02 19.97 -27.51
C GLY A 414 22.66 18.60 -28.10
N CYS A 415 22.81 17.50 -27.36
CA CYS A 415 22.37 16.17 -27.81
C CYS A 415 20.87 15.95 -27.55
N ASP A 416 20.06 15.96 -28.61
CA ASP A 416 18.60 15.75 -28.55
C ASP A 416 18.21 14.41 -27.90
N LYS A 417 18.97 13.33 -28.16
CA LYS A 417 18.71 12.00 -27.58
C LYS A 417 18.80 12.05 -26.05
N CYS A 418 19.89 12.65 -25.54
CA CYS A 418 20.14 12.78 -24.12
C CYS A 418 19.15 13.74 -23.47
N ASP A 419 18.75 14.83 -24.14
CA ASP A 419 17.76 15.77 -23.59
C ASP A 419 16.37 15.14 -23.49
N ILE A 420 15.94 14.39 -24.50
CA ILE A 420 14.63 13.72 -24.47
C ILE A 420 14.58 12.69 -23.34
N LEU A 421 15.61 11.86 -23.19
CA LEU A 421 15.69 10.88 -22.10
C LEU A 421 15.85 11.53 -20.72
N TYR A 422 16.68 12.57 -20.61
CA TYR A 422 16.86 13.31 -19.36
C TYR A 422 15.56 13.96 -18.91
N ARG A 423 14.80 14.60 -19.81
CA ARG A 423 13.48 15.19 -19.50
C ARG A 423 12.45 14.13 -19.16
N ALA A 424 12.44 13.01 -19.87
CA ALA A 424 11.52 11.92 -19.58
C ALA A 424 11.78 11.33 -18.18
N ILE A 425 13.05 11.05 -17.84
CA ILE A 425 13.45 10.49 -16.54
C ILE A 425 13.20 11.49 -15.42
N THR A 426 13.66 12.74 -15.54
CA THR A 426 13.47 13.75 -14.47
C THR A 426 12.02 14.16 -14.25
N ALA A 427 11.19 14.12 -15.30
CA ALA A 427 9.77 14.47 -15.18
C ALA A 427 8.91 13.36 -14.56
N HIS A 428 9.34 12.10 -14.66
CA HIS A 428 8.59 10.95 -14.15
C HIS A 428 9.23 10.31 -12.92
N LEU A 429 10.55 10.34 -12.77
CA LEU A 429 11.30 9.72 -11.68
C LEU A 429 12.09 10.81 -10.91
N PRO A 430 11.41 11.73 -10.19
CA PRO A 430 12.07 12.90 -9.56
C PRO A 430 12.99 12.55 -8.38
N PHE A 431 12.98 11.29 -7.93
CA PHE A 431 13.86 10.76 -6.89
C PHE A 431 15.18 10.22 -7.46
N VAL A 432 15.33 10.18 -8.78
CA VAL A 432 16.57 9.77 -9.45
C VAL A 432 17.48 10.99 -9.50
N ASP A 433 18.59 10.90 -8.78
CA ASP A 433 19.66 11.91 -8.79
C ASP A 433 20.77 11.55 -9.78
N GLU A 434 21.80 12.40 -9.82
CA GLU A 434 22.93 12.29 -10.72
C GLU A 434 23.84 11.07 -10.47
N GLU A 435 23.70 10.39 -9.32
CA GLU A 435 24.49 9.20 -8.96
C GLU A 435 23.88 7.88 -9.46
N HIS A 436 22.68 7.91 -10.07
CA HIS A 436 22.00 6.72 -10.56
C HIS A 436 22.42 6.32 -11.98
N ASP A 437 22.64 5.02 -12.18
CA ASP A 437 22.86 4.44 -13.50
C ASP A 437 21.51 4.27 -14.21
N VAL A 438 21.39 4.82 -15.41
CA VAL A 438 20.27 4.60 -16.32
C VAL A 438 20.65 3.47 -17.28
N VAL A 439 19.88 2.39 -17.25
CA VAL A 439 20.04 1.25 -18.15
C VAL A 439 18.99 1.34 -19.25
N LEU A 440 19.44 1.56 -20.48
CA LEU A 440 18.58 1.68 -21.65
C LEU A 440 18.57 0.35 -22.40
N ARG A 441 17.37 -0.19 -22.62
CA ARG A 441 17.17 -1.40 -23.43
C ARG A 441 16.28 -1.07 -24.63
N LEU A 442 16.84 -1.24 -25.82
CA LEU A 442 16.14 -1.08 -27.10
C LEU A 442 15.51 -2.42 -27.48
N ALA A 443 14.18 -2.51 -27.48
CA ALA A 443 13.48 -3.71 -27.95
C ALA A 443 13.16 -3.57 -29.45
N SER A 444 13.66 -4.47 -30.30
CA SER A 444 13.37 -4.40 -31.73
C SER A 444 11.98 -4.94 -32.03
N LYS A 445 11.08 -4.04 -32.43
CA LYS A 445 10.40 -4.03 -33.74
C LYS A 445 9.08 -3.26 -33.76
N LYS A 446 8.48 -2.87 -32.62
CA LYS A 446 7.20 -2.12 -32.66
C LYS A 446 6.90 -1.12 -31.53
N VAL A 447 7.67 -1.03 -30.43
CA VAL A 447 7.24 -0.23 -29.28
C VAL A 447 8.41 0.56 -28.67
N GLY A 448 8.38 1.89 -28.83
CA GLY A 448 9.10 2.88 -28.01
C GLY A 448 10.55 2.58 -27.59
N LEU A 449 11.00 3.27 -26.55
CA LEU A 449 12.27 3.05 -25.86
C LEU A 449 11.97 2.82 -24.38
N ILE A 450 12.49 1.73 -23.85
CA ILE A 450 12.26 1.31 -22.47
C ILE A 450 13.49 1.69 -21.65
N CYS A 451 13.31 2.60 -20.70
CA CYS A 451 14.36 3.04 -19.79
C CYS A 451 14.12 2.38 -18.43
N ALA A 452 15.11 1.66 -17.92
CA ALA A 452 15.13 1.20 -16.54
C ALA A 452 16.19 1.97 -15.78
N VAL A 453 15.88 2.45 -14.59
CA VAL A 453 16.88 3.11 -13.75
C VAL A 453 17.40 2.08 -12.74
N GLN A 454 18.70 1.93 -12.65
CA GLN A 454 19.37 1.04 -11.72
C GLN A 454 19.95 1.86 -10.56
N SER A 455 19.41 1.64 -9.36
CA SER A 455 19.89 2.19 -8.10
C SER A 455 20.85 1.21 -7.42
N ARG A 456 21.68 1.70 -6.48
CA ARG A 456 22.44 0.87 -5.52
C ARG A 456 21.53 -0.04 -4.67
N ARG A 457 20.23 0.27 -4.57
CA ARG A 457 19.21 -0.52 -3.86
C ARG A 457 18.37 -1.44 -4.77
N GLY A 458 18.65 -1.50 -6.08
CA GLY A 458 17.91 -2.33 -7.06
C GLY A 458 17.43 -1.57 -8.30
N LEU A 459 16.71 -2.24 -9.21
CA LEU A 459 16.05 -1.62 -10.36
C LEU A 459 14.79 -0.85 -9.92
N VAL A 460 14.61 0.35 -10.47
CA VAL A 460 13.54 1.32 -10.21
C VAL A 460 12.58 1.32 -11.43
N PRO A 461 11.30 1.81 -11.36
CA PRO A 461 10.30 1.44 -12.35
C PRO A 461 10.64 1.90 -13.77
N ILE A 462 10.07 1.16 -14.70
CA ILE A 462 10.37 1.23 -16.12
C ILE A 462 9.60 2.39 -16.75
N LEU A 463 10.32 3.29 -17.39
CA LEU A 463 9.73 4.37 -18.18
C LEU A 463 9.64 3.94 -19.65
N GLY A 464 8.42 3.97 -20.20
CA GLY A 464 8.20 3.86 -21.63
C GLY A 464 8.26 5.25 -22.28
N VAL A 465 9.06 5.39 -23.33
CA VAL A 465 9.16 6.62 -24.14
C VAL A 465 8.77 6.29 -25.57
N SER A 466 7.74 6.92 -26.13
CA SER A 466 7.30 6.71 -27.51
C SER A 466 7.06 8.02 -28.25
N VAL A 467 7.01 7.97 -29.58
CA VAL A 467 6.57 9.10 -30.40
C VAL A 467 5.15 8.82 -30.88
N ARG A 468 4.29 9.84 -30.95
CA ARG A 468 2.92 9.70 -31.43
C ARG A 468 2.71 10.25 -32.83
N GLU A 469 3.41 11.34 -33.15
CA GLU A 469 3.24 12.11 -34.38
C GLU A 469 4.62 12.57 -34.88
N GLY A 470 4.87 12.44 -36.18
CA GLY A 470 6.14 12.81 -36.82
C GLY A 470 7.14 11.65 -36.94
N LYS A 471 8.22 11.87 -37.70
CA LYS A 471 9.31 10.90 -37.87
C LYS A 471 10.48 11.27 -36.97
N CYS A 472 10.71 10.44 -35.97
CA CYS A 472 11.90 10.50 -35.14
C CYS A 472 12.89 9.43 -35.63
N HIS A 473 14.12 9.82 -35.99
CA HIS A 473 15.10 8.88 -36.55
C HIS A 473 15.57 7.79 -35.55
N TRP A 474 15.20 7.91 -34.27
CA TRP A 474 15.61 7.01 -33.19
C TRP A 474 14.42 6.41 -32.39
N LEU A 475 13.16 6.83 -32.63
CA LEU A 475 11.93 6.29 -32.01
C LEU A 475 10.84 6.02 -33.05
N THR A 476 10.10 4.92 -32.90
CA THR A 476 8.94 4.62 -33.76
C THR A 476 7.63 5.24 -33.23
N SER A 477 6.72 5.57 -34.15
CA SER A 477 5.39 6.12 -33.84
C SER A 477 4.39 5.06 -33.37
N ASN A 478 3.72 5.25 -32.23
CA ASN A 478 2.60 4.42 -31.77
C ASN A 478 1.26 5.15 -31.98
N ASN A 479 0.36 4.54 -32.77
CA ASN A 479 -1.02 4.98 -32.93
C ASN A 479 -1.91 4.21 -31.96
N SER A 480 -2.29 4.78 -30.80
CA SER A 480 -3.54 4.46 -30.07
C SER A 480 -3.75 5.47 -28.93
N ALA A 481 -4.90 6.13 -28.90
CA ALA A 481 -5.33 7.04 -27.84
C ALA A 481 -6.37 6.35 -26.96
N ALA A 482 -6.21 6.43 -25.64
CA ALA A 482 -7.19 5.96 -24.67
C ALA A 482 -8.49 6.80 -24.72
N SER A 483 -9.63 6.12 -24.68
CA SER A 483 -11.00 6.63 -24.50
C SER A 483 -11.62 5.91 -23.27
N PRO A 484 -12.53 6.53 -22.49
CA PRO A 484 -12.92 6.10 -21.14
C PRO A 484 -14.09 5.09 -21.06
N GLU A 485 -14.22 4.20 -22.04
CA GLU A 485 -15.00 2.96 -21.92
C GLU A 485 -14.04 1.80 -22.19
N VAL A 486 -14.40 0.54 -21.90
CA VAL A 486 -13.67 -0.55 -22.58
C VAL A 486 -14.03 -0.39 -24.05
N SER A 487 -13.23 0.37 -24.78
CA SER A 487 -13.48 0.61 -26.19
C SER A 487 -13.59 -0.75 -26.88
N VAL A 488 -14.43 -0.83 -27.89
CA VAL A 488 -14.56 -2.04 -28.71
C VAL A 488 -13.18 -2.53 -29.17
N ASP A 489 -12.24 -1.60 -29.40
CA ASP A 489 -10.84 -1.90 -29.75
C ASP A 489 -10.10 -2.69 -28.66
N ARG A 490 -10.25 -2.32 -27.38
CA ARG A 490 -9.64 -3.05 -26.24
C ARG A 490 -10.23 -4.45 -26.08
N LEU A 491 -11.55 -4.58 -26.20
CA LEU A 491 -12.20 -5.90 -26.15
C LEU A 491 -11.83 -6.77 -27.35
N ALA A 492 -11.66 -6.18 -28.54
CA ALA A 492 -11.16 -6.86 -29.72
C ALA A 492 -9.72 -7.37 -29.52
N GLU A 493 -8.87 -6.61 -28.82
CA GLU A 493 -7.52 -7.04 -28.47
C GLU A 493 -7.52 -8.22 -27.49
N VAL A 494 -8.34 -8.17 -26.44
CA VAL A 494 -8.53 -9.31 -25.52
C VAL A 494 -9.03 -10.56 -26.26
N GLN A 495 -10.00 -10.39 -27.16
CA GLN A 495 -10.51 -11.47 -28.00
C GLN A 495 -9.42 -12.05 -28.92
N HIS A 496 -8.55 -11.19 -29.46
CA HIS A 496 -7.41 -11.60 -30.28
C HIS A 496 -6.41 -12.43 -29.47
N TRP A 497 -6.00 -11.97 -28.29
CA TRP A 497 -5.10 -12.70 -27.39
C TRP A 497 -5.66 -14.06 -27.00
N MET A 498 -6.96 -14.10 -26.67
CA MET A 498 -7.66 -15.33 -26.30
C MET A 498 -7.74 -16.32 -27.47
N THR A 499 -8.03 -15.83 -28.68
CA THR A 499 -8.11 -16.65 -29.90
C THR A 499 -6.73 -17.20 -30.30
N SER A 500 -5.68 -16.38 -30.19
CA SER A 500 -4.30 -16.79 -30.40
C SER A 500 -3.90 -17.88 -29.40
N CYS A 501 -4.21 -17.69 -28.12
CA CYS A 501 -3.96 -18.68 -27.07
C CYS A 501 -4.68 -20.02 -27.36
N ARG A 502 -5.97 -19.98 -27.68
CA ARG A 502 -6.76 -21.20 -28.00
C ARG A 502 -6.20 -21.97 -29.20
N SER A 503 -5.74 -21.26 -30.23
CA SER A 503 -5.25 -21.89 -31.46
C SER A 503 -3.81 -22.39 -31.35
N ARG A 504 -2.93 -21.64 -30.66
CA ARG A 504 -1.46 -21.84 -30.72
C ARG A 504 -0.85 -22.48 -29.48
N HIS A 505 -1.41 -22.26 -28.28
CA HIS A 505 -0.75 -22.68 -27.04
C HIS A 505 -1.22 -24.08 -26.59
N SER A 506 -0.35 -25.08 -26.75
CA SER A 506 -0.63 -26.49 -26.43
C SER A 506 -0.86 -26.73 -24.93
N ALA A 507 -0.09 -26.06 -24.07
CA ALA A 507 -0.23 -26.13 -22.61
C ALA A 507 -1.53 -25.49 -22.10
N CYS A 508 -2.19 -24.68 -22.95
CA CYS A 508 -3.49 -24.05 -22.68
C CYS A 508 -4.68 -24.85 -23.24
N LYS A 509 -4.45 -25.97 -23.95
CA LYS A 509 -5.50 -26.83 -24.53
C LYS A 509 -5.95 -27.97 -23.62
N SER A 510 -5.18 -28.30 -22.57
CA SER A 510 -5.54 -29.35 -21.62
C SER A 510 -6.63 -28.89 -20.65
N ARG A 511 -7.89 -29.05 -21.02
CA ARG A 511 -9.02 -28.98 -20.09
C ARG A 511 -9.29 -30.37 -19.51
N ARG A 512 -9.24 -30.51 -18.19
CA ARG A 512 -9.92 -31.64 -17.53
C ARG A 512 -11.42 -31.36 -17.61
N GLN A 513 -12.22 -32.31 -18.09
CA GLN A 513 -13.68 -32.23 -17.95
C GLN A 513 -14.00 -32.52 -16.49
N LEU A 514 -14.17 -31.47 -15.70
CA LEU A 514 -14.58 -31.54 -14.30
C LEU A 514 -15.95 -30.90 -14.15
N ASP A 515 -16.66 -31.29 -13.09
CA ASP A 515 -18.01 -30.81 -12.83
C ASP A 515 -18.03 -29.30 -12.62
N PRO A 516 -19.02 -28.58 -13.19
CA PRO A 516 -19.11 -27.14 -13.06
C PRO A 516 -19.40 -26.73 -11.60
N PRO A 517 -19.23 -25.43 -11.27
CA PRO A 517 -19.62 -24.90 -9.96
C PRO A 517 -21.09 -25.19 -9.67
N MET A 518 -21.46 -25.37 -8.40
CA MET A 518 -22.86 -25.65 -8.05
C MET A 518 -23.79 -24.51 -8.45
N ARG A 519 -23.31 -23.27 -8.42
CA ARG A 519 -24.07 -22.08 -8.79
C ARG A 519 -23.21 -21.11 -9.58
N VAL A 520 -23.82 -20.45 -10.55
CA VAL A 520 -23.22 -19.43 -11.42
C VAL A 520 -24.21 -18.31 -11.68
N LEU A 521 -23.72 -17.15 -12.09
CA LEU A 521 -24.53 -16.06 -12.62
C LEU A 521 -24.77 -16.29 -14.11
N ASP A 522 -26.03 -16.39 -14.54
CA ASP A 522 -26.44 -16.41 -15.95
C ASP A 522 -26.47 -14.98 -16.48
N LEU A 523 -25.51 -14.65 -17.33
CA LEU A 523 -25.34 -13.33 -17.92
C LEU A 523 -26.24 -13.10 -19.14
N GLY A 524 -26.94 -14.13 -19.64
CA GLY A 524 -27.64 -14.08 -20.93
C GLY A 524 -26.67 -14.16 -22.12
N THR A 525 -27.21 -14.03 -23.33
CA THR A 525 -26.40 -13.96 -24.57
C THR A 525 -26.06 -12.52 -24.92
N VAL A 526 -25.13 -12.30 -25.86
CA VAL A 526 -24.73 -10.96 -26.33
C VAL A 526 -25.92 -10.16 -26.87
N ASP A 527 -26.89 -10.85 -27.47
CA ASP A 527 -28.12 -10.27 -28.03
C ASP A 527 -29.18 -9.95 -26.96
N HIS A 528 -28.97 -10.42 -25.72
CA HIS A 528 -29.87 -10.16 -24.59
C HIS A 528 -29.23 -9.15 -23.63
N THR A 529 -29.68 -7.89 -23.73
CA THR A 529 -29.46 -6.85 -22.72
C THR A 529 -30.30 -7.12 -21.47
N GLN A 530 -30.20 -8.33 -20.92
CA GLN A 530 -30.98 -8.71 -19.75
C GLN A 530 -30.53 -7.82 -18.59
N ALA A 531 -31.44 -6.94 -18.16
CA ALA A 531 -31.20 -5.99 -17.09
C ALA A 531 -31.00 -6.68 -15.73
N ARG A 532 -31.46 -7.93 -15.59
CA ARG A 532 -31.33 -8.73 -14.36
C ARG A 532 -30.51 -9.99 -14.59
N ILE A 533 -29.50 -10.19 -13.76
CA ILE A 533 -28.57 -11.32 -13.73
C ILE A 533 -29.08 -12.35 -12.73
N ARG A 534 -29.30 -13.58 -13.14
CA ARG A 534 -29.87 -14.62 -12.27
C ARG A 534 -28.79 -15.53 -11.73
N LEU A 535 -28.92 -15.89 -10.46
CA LEU A 535 -28.15 -16.99 -9.87
C LEU A 535 -28.83 -18.31 -10.28
N CYS A 536 -28.11 -19.24 -10.88
CA CYS A 536 -28.67 -20.54 -11.26
C CYS A 536 -27.65 -21.65 -11.14
N GLU A 537 -28.13 -22.89 -11.19
CA GLU A 537 -27.28 -24.03 -11.48
C GLU A 537 -26.94 -24.02 -12.98
N PRO A 538 -25.70 -24.35 -13.37
CA PRO A 538 -25.31 -24.41 -14.78
C PRO A 538 -26.16 -25.44 -15.53
N LYS A 539 -26.74 -25.03 -16.66
CA LYS A 539 -27.75 -25.83 -17.39
C LYS A 539 -27.19 -27.06 -18.08
N ILE A 540 -25.91 -27.03 -18.47
CA ILE A 540 -25.23 -28.10 -19.20
C ILE A 540 -23.84 -28.31 -18.58
N SER A 541 -23.52 -29.56 -18.24
CA SER A 541 -22.17 -29.92 -17.79
C SER A 541 -21.15 -29.64 -18.90
N GLY A 542 -20.12 -28.84 -18.58
CA GLY A 542 -19.04 -28.48 -19.51
C GLY A 542 -19.21 -27.17 -20.28
N GLU A 543 -20.28 -26.39 -20.08
CA GLU A 543 -20.37 -25.03 -20.64
C GLU A 543 -19.26 -24.12 -20.07
N PRO A 544 -18.59 -23.29 -20.90
CA PRO A 544 -17.53 -22.41 -20.43
C PRO A 544 -18.10 -21.31 -19.53
N TYR A 545 -17.42 -21.07 -18.42
CA TYR A 545 -17.71 -19.98 -17.49
C TYR A 545 -16.45 -19.18 -17.20
N GLY A 546 -16.62 -17.90 -16.85
CA GLY A 546 -15.57 -17.06 -16.31
C GLY A 546 -15.61 -17.03 -14.79
N THR A 547 -14.50 -16.63 -14.16
CA THR A 547 -14.45 -16.33 -12.72
C THR A 547 -14.02 -14.90 -12.49
N LEU A 548 -14.49 -14.28 -11.41
CA LEU A 548 -14.06 -12.95 -10.99
C LEU A 548 -13.17 -13.01 -9.75
N SER A 549 -11.92 -12.60 -9.96
CA SER A 549 -10.96 -12.31 -8.91
C SER A 549 -11.09 -10.85 -8.48
N HIS A 550 -11.46 -10.62 -7.22
CA HIS A 550 -11.78 -9.28 -6.70
C HIS A 550 -11.66 -9.20 -5.18
N CYS A 551 -11.50 -7.98 -4.67
CA CYS A 551 -11.43 -7.72 -3.23
C CYS A 551 -12.82 -7.67 -2.60
N TRP A 552 -13.06 -8.53 -1.61
CA TRP A 552 -14.34 -8.63 -0.88
C TRP A 552 -14.77 -7.34 -0.18
N ILE A 553 -13.81 -6.45 0.15
CA ILE A 553 -14.00 -5.22 0.94
C ILE A 553 -14.97 -4.23 0.25
N PHE A 554 -15.26 -4.45 -1.04
CA PHE A 554 -16.00 -3.52 -1.90
C PHE A 554 -17.37 -4.02 -2.39
N HIS A 555 -17.92 -5.08 -1.79
CA HIS A 555 -19.33 -5.41 -1.98
C HIS A 555 -20.17 -4.56 -1.05
N ASP A 556 -21.00 -3.66 -1.59
CA ASP A 556 -21.95 -2.82 -0.85
C ASP A 556 -23.10 -3.63 -0.20
N GLY A 557 -22.79 -4.74 0.46
CA GLY A 557 -23.75 -5.64 1.10
C GLY A 557 -24.55 -6.51 0.12
N ILE A 558 -24.14 -6.61 -1.14
CA ILE A 558 -24.77 -7.50 -2.14
C ILE A 558 -24.02 -8.84 -2.15
N THR A 559 -24.47 -9.72 -1.26
CA THR A 559 -24.01 -11.10 -1.17
C THR A 559 -25.21 -12.04 -1.11
N THR A 560 -25.00 -13.30 -1.46
CA THR A 560 -26.05 -14.32 -1.36
C THR A 560 -26.17 -14.81 0.08
N THR A 561 -27.36 -14.72 0.64
CA THR A 561 -27.74 -15.29 1.94
C THR A 561 -28.93 -16.23 1.76
N LYS A 562 -29.25 -17.07 2.75
CA LYS A 562 -30.43 -17.95 2.72
C LYS A 562 -31.71 -17.17 2.44
N GLY A 563 -31.83 -15.98 3.02
CA GLY A 563 -32.98 -15.09 2.82
C GLY A 563 -33.11 -14.51 1.40
N ARG A 564 -31.98 -14.29 0.70
CA ARG A 564 -31.95 -13.70 -0.66
C ARG A 564 -31.83 -14.73 -1.78
N LEU A 565 -31.50 -15.98 -1.47
CA LEU A 565 -31.28 -17.03 -2.47
C LEU A 565 -32.49 -17.20 -3.41
N ARG A 566 -33.71 -17.22 -2.87
CA ARG A 566 -34.94 -17.36 -3.68
C ARG A 566 -35.16 -16.15 -4.60
N GLU A 567 -34.85 -14.95 -4.11
CA GLU A 567 -34.95 -13.71 -4.90
C GLU A 567 -33.95 -13.72 -6.07
N TYR A 568 -32.68 -14.04 -5.79
CA TYR A 568 -31.60 -14.04 -6.78
C TYR A 568 -31.77 -15.13 -7.85
N THR A 569 -32.40 -16.25 -7.49
CA THR A 569 -32.69 -17.34 -8.43
C THR A 569 -33.93 -17.10 -9.29
N THR A 570 -34.97 -16.43 -8.75
CA THR A 570 -36.24 -16.23 -9.47
C THR A 570 -36.30 -14.88 -10.20
N LEU A 571 -36.05 -13.79 -9.48
CA LEU A 571 -36.12 -12.42 -10.02
C LEU A 571 -34.78 -11.99 -10.63
N GLY A 572 -33.67 -12.47 -10.09
CA GLY A 572 -32.32 -12.02 -10.46
C GLY A 572 -31.98 -10.66 -9.85
N ILE A 573 -30.73 -10.24 -10.00
CA ILE A 573 -30.16 -9.01 -9.46
C ILE A 573 -30.04 -7.99 -10.60
N GLU A 574 -30.45 -6.74 -10.41
CA GLU A 574 -30.27 -5.73 -11.45
C GLU A 574 -28.79 -5.49 -11.70
N LEU A 575 -28.40 -5.44 -12.98
CA LEU A 575 -27.00 -5.28 -13.39
C LEU A 575 -26.38 -4.03 -12.78
N LEU A 576 -27.12 -2.92 -12.76
CA LEU A 576 -26.66 -1.64 -12.19
C LEU A 576 -26.55 -1.66 -10.66
N GLN A 577 -27.22 -2.60 -9.99
CA GLN A 577 -27.06 -2.79 -8.55
C GLN A 577 -25.80 -3.59 -8.23
N LEU A 578 -25.32 -4.43 -9.15
CA LEU A 578 -24.12 -5.23 -8.90
C LEU A 578 -22.88 -4.34 -8.70
N PRO A 579 -21.90 -4.77 -7.88
CA PRO A 579 -20.63 -4.06 -7.75
C PRO A 579 -19.97 -3.83 -9.12
N GLN A 580 -19.30 -2.71 -9.28
CA GLN A 580 -18.73 -2.31 -10.56
C GLN A 580 -17.71 -3.31 -11.12
N SER A 581 -16.95 -3.96 -10.24
CA SER A 581 -16.04 -5.06 -10.62
C SER A 581 -16.78 -6.23 -11.27
N VAL A 582 -17.98 -6.56 -10.75
CA VAL A 582 -18.87 -7.57 -11.33
C VAL A 582 -19.43 -7.06 -12.66
N GLN A 583 -19.88 -5.81 -12.74
CA GLN A 583 -20.40 -5.24 -13.99
C GLN A 583 -19.36 -5.28 -15.13
N VAL A 584 -18.11 -4.92 -14.83
CA VAL A 584 -16.98 -4.98 -15.79
C VAL A 584 -16.74 -6.41 -16.24
N ALA A 585 -16.71 -7.37 -15.31
CA ALA A 585 -16.54 -8.77 -15.63
C ALA A 585 -17.67 -9.27 -16.54
N ILE A 586 -18.92 -8.89 -16.25
CA ILE A 586 -20.09 -9.22 -17.08
C ILE A 586 -19.94 -8.66 -18.49
N HIS A 587 -19.50 -7.41 -18.62
CA HIS A 587 -19.33 -6.78 -19.92
C HIS A 587 -18.28 -7.47 -20.79
N VAL A 588 -17.11 -7.77 -20.20
CA VAL A 588 -16.02 -8.48 -20.89
C VAL A 588 -16.46 -9.90 -21.27
N LEU A 589 -17.07 -10.65 -20.36
CA LEU A 589 -17.48 -12.03 -20.63
C LEU A 589 -18.59 -12.11 -21.69
N ARG A 590 -19.57 -11.19 -21.67
CA ARG A 590 -20.58 -11.08 -22.72
C ARG A 590 -19.93 -10.84 -24.08
N TYR A 591 -18.99 -9.90 -24.19
CA TYR A 591 -18.28 -9.64 -25.45
C TYR A 591 -17.53 -10.88 -25.96
N LEU A 592 -16.92 -11.66 -25.06
CA LEU A 592 -16.21 -12.89 -25.39
C LEU A 592 -17.13 -14.10 -25.64
N GLY A 593 -18.45 -13.94 -25.54
CA GLY A 593 -19.42 -15.01 -25.71
C GLY A 593 -19.45 -16.03 -24.57
N ILE A 594 -18.97 -15.66 -23.38
CA ILE A 594 -19.00 -16.51 -22.18
C ILE A 594 -20.22 -16.14 -21.35
N ARG A 595 -21.18 -17.08 -21.27
CA ARG A 595 -22.50 -16.85 -20.68
C ARG A 595 -22.51 -16.84 -19.15
N TYR A 596 -21.64 -17.61 -18.51
CA TYR A 596 -21.70 -17.80 -17.05
C TYR A 596 -20.52 -17.15 -16.36
N LEU A 597 -20.78 -16.56 -15.19
CA LEU A 597 -19.77 -16.00 -14.32
C LEU A 597 -19.90 -16.58 -12.92
N TRP A 598 -18.79 -17.00 -12.35
CA TRP A 598 -18.70 -17.38 -10.93
C TRP A 598 -18.02 -16.27 -10.13
N VAL A 599 -18.67 -15.87 -9.04
CA VAL A 599 -18.17 -14.87 -8.08
C VAL A 599 -18.43 -15.43 -6.69
N ASP A 600 -17.39 -15.62 -5.88
CA ASP A 600 -17.53 -16.23 -4.53
C ASP A 600 -18.60 -15.56 -3.65
N ALA A 601 -18.65 -14.23 -3.62
CA ALA A 601 -19.60 -13.43 -2.85
C ALA A 601 -21.07 -13.65 -3.25
N LEU A 602 -21.34 -14.09 -4.48
CA LEU A 602 -22.68 -14.28 -5.04
C LEU A 602 -23.04 -15.74 -5.29
N CYS A 603 -22.06 -16.61 -5.52
CA CYS A 603 -22.27 -18.03 -5.81
C CYS A 603 -22.20 -18.92 -4.57
N ILE A 604 -21.68 -18.41 -3.45
CA ILE A 604 -21.64 -19.07 -2.14
C ILE A 604 -22.67 -18.42 -1.20
N ILE A 605 -23.39 -19.23 -0.42
CA ILE A 605 -24.34 -18.74 0.59
C ILE A 605 -23.56 -18.33 1.84
N GLN A 606 -23.48 -17.02 2.11
CA GLN A 606 -22.54 -16.47 3.10
C GLN A 606 -22.95 -16.70 4.57
N ASP A 607 -24.22 -16.97 4.82
CA ASP A 607 -24.79 -17.28 6.14
C ASP A 607 -25.11 -18.78 6.31
N ASP A 608 -24.46 -19.64 5.52
CA ASP A 608 -24.54 -21.10 5.62
C ASP A 608 -23.14 -21.72 5.71
N ASP A 609 -22.75 -22.14 6.91
CA ASP A 609 -21.43 -22.73 7.16
C ASP A 609 -21.18 -24.02 6.36
N GLU A 610 -22.21 -24.83 6.10
CA GLU A 610 -22.06 -26.11 5.39
C GLU A 610 -21.91 -25.88 3.88
N ASP A 611 -22.69 -24.95 3.31
CA ASP A 611 -22.53 -24.51 1.93
C ASP A 611 -21.15 -23.86 1.72
N TRP A 612 -20.73 -23.01 2.66
CA TRP A 612 -19.41 -22.37 2.60
C TRP A 612 -18.28 -23.40 2.63
N LYS A 613 -18.29 -24.37 3.56
CA LYS A 613 -17.28 -25.44 3.62
C LYS A 613 -17.23 -26.25 2.32
N SER A 614 -18.39 -26.60 1.78
CA SER A 614 -18.51 -27.36 0.53
C SER A 614 -17.94 -26.61 -0.67
N GLN A 615 -18.27 -25.31 -0.79
CA GLN A 615 -17.76 -24.46 -1.86
C GLN A 615 -16.27 -24.16 -1.70
N ALA A 616 -15.82 -23.85 -0.48
CA ALA A 616 -14.44 -23.53 -0.15
C ALA A 616 -13.47 -24.66 -0.54
N ALA A 617 -13.88 -25.92 -0.33
CA ALA A 617 -13.11 -27.09 -0.74
C ALA A 617 -12.91 -27.19 -2.26
N ARG A 618 -13.80 -26.56 -3.06
CA ARG A 618 -13.81 -26.64 -4.53
C ARG A 618 -13.27 -25.38 -5.22
N ILE A 619 -12.91 -24.31 -4.50
CA ILE A 619 -12.49 -23.03 -5.09
C ILE A 619 -11.32 -23.20 -6.06
N ALA A 620 -10.30 -23.97 -5.69
CA ALA A 620 -9.15 -24.24 -6.55
C ALA A 620 -9.56 -24.84 -7.90
N GLU A 621 -10.47 -25.82 -7.86
CA GLU A 621 -11.01 -26.50 -9.04
C GLU A 621 -11.87 -25.56 -9.89
N ILE A 622 -12.67 -24.69 -9.24
CA ILE A 622 -13.51 -23.70 -9.93
C ILE A 622 -12.64 -22.72 -10.73
N TYR A 623 -11.52 -22.26 -10.17
CA TYR A 623 -10.60 -21.39 -10.91
C TYR A 623 -9.85 -22.15 -12.01
N GLU A 624 -9.39 -23.37 -11.76
CA GLU A 624 -8.69 -24.20 -12.74
C GLU A 624 -9.52 -24.47 -14.00
N ASN A 625 -10.83 -24.70 -13.84
CA ASN A 625 -11.73 -25.03 -14.94
C ASN A 625 -12.37 -23.82 -15.63
N SER A 626 -12.14 -22.61 -15.10
CA SER A 626 -12.63 -21.38 -15.71
C SER A 626 -12.01 -21.16 -17.11
N GLU A 627 -12.80 -20.63 -18.04
CA GLU A 627 -12.32 -20.30 -19.39
C GLU A 627 -11.45 -19.03 -19.38
N LEU A 628 -11.81 -18.09 -18.49
CA LEU A 628 -11.09 -16.86 -18.24
C LEU A 628 -11.37 -16.40 -16.81
N THR A 629 -10.32 -16.12 -16.06
CA THR A 629 -10.42 -15.36 -14.82
C THR A 629 -10.21 -13.89 -15.11
N ILE A 630 -11.15 -13.05 -14.70
CA ILE A 630 -11.00 -11.60 -14.76
C ILE A 630 -10.55 -11.15 -13.38
N ALA A 631 -9.37 -10.55 -13.30
CA ALA A 631 -8.82 -10.01 -12.09
C ALA A 631 -8.88 -8.49 -12.15
N VAL A 632 -9.82 -7.92 -11.41
CA VAL A 632 -10.06 -6.47 -11.41
C VAL A 632 -9.24 -5.85 -10.29
N SER A 633 -8.28 -4.99 -10.67
CA SER A 633 -7.51 -4.22 -9.70
C SER A 633 -8.39 -3.12 -9.12
N GLY A 634 -8.67 -3.18 -7.83
CA GLY A 634 -9.36 -2.12 -7.12
C GLY A 634 -8.44 -0.91 -6.98
N SER A 635 -8.54 0.05 -7.89
CA SER A 635 -7.98 1.38 -7.67
C SER A 635 -8.78 2.08 -6.57
N GLY A 636 -8.50 1.75 -5.30
CA GLY A 636 -8.87 2.55 -4.12
C GLY A 636 -10.33 3.01 -3.94
N SER A 637 -11.29 2.57 -4.73
CA SER A 637 -12.73 2.77 -4.55
C SER A 637 -13.49 1.93 -5.58
N CYS A 638 -14.59 1.28 -5.19
CA CYS A 638 -15.58 0.78 -6.16
C CYS A 638 -16.56 1.88 -6.63
N ALA A 639 -16.22 3.16 -6.39
CA ALA A 639 -17.00 4.30 -6.83
C ALA A 639 -16.39 4.99 -8.07
N GLU A 640 -15.10 4.77 -8.34
CA GLU A 640 -14.46 5.16 -9.59
C GLU A 640 -14.29 3.91 -10.42
N GLY A 641 -14.98 3.87 -11.55
CA GLY A 641 -14.92 2.72 -12.41
C GLY A 641 -13.53 2.37 -12.84
N CYS A 642 -13.30 1.06 -12.95
CA CYS A 642 -12.51 0.59 -14.07
C CYS A 642 -12.97 1.40 -15.29
N PHE A 643 -12.03 2.11 -15.92
CA PHE A 643 -12.23 2.90 -17.13
C PHE A 643 -12.72 4.36 -16.99
N MET A 644 -12.98 4.90 -15.80
CA MET A 644 -13.28 6.34 -15.66
C MET A 644 -11.98 7.14 -15.46
N ASN A 645 -11.42 7.57 -16.59
CA ASN A 645 -10.17 8.31 -16.68
C ASN A 645 -10.41 9.82 -16.40
N GLU A 646 -10.52 10.19 -15.12
CA GLU A 646 -10.25 11.57 -14.68
C GLU A 646 -9.17 11.54 -13.60
N GLY A 647 -7.92 11.40 -14.05
CA GLY A 647 -6.73 11.54 -13.20
C GLY A 647 -5.97 10.23 -12.96
N SER A 648 -5.34 9.68 -14.02
CA SER A 648 -4.25 8.72 -13.82
C SER A 648 -3.25 9.27 -12.81
N LYS A 649 -2.88 8.47 -11.79
CA LYS A 649 -1.86 8.84 -10.78
C LYS A 649 -0.50 9.17 -11.41
N TYR A 650 -0.28 8.75 -12.65
CA TYR A 650 0.97 8.91 -13.39
C TYR A 650 0.70 9.36 -14.83
N PRO A 651 0.35 10.64 -15.02
CA PRO A 651 -0.07 11.13 -16.33
C PRO A 651 1.03 10.93 -17.36
N VAL A 652 0.68 10.42 -18.54
CA VAL A 652 1.56 10.42 -19.71
C VAL A 652 1.92 11.87 -20.02
N ARG A 653 3.20 12.23 -19.92
CA ARG A 653 3.66 13.58 -20.25
C ARG A 653 4.01 13.65 -21.72
N LYS A 654 3.49 14.69 -22.37
CA LYS A 654 3.77 14.99 -23.77
C LYS A 654 4.79 16.12 -23.86
N PHE A 655 5.89 15.87 -24.55
CA PHE A 655 6.90 16.87 -24.86
C PHE A 655 6.84 17.16 -26.36
N ARG A 656 6.61 18.42 -26.72
CA ARG A 656 6.73 18.86 -28.13
C ARG A 656 8.20 19.09 -28.44
N TRP A 657 8.68 18.47 -29.51
CA TRP A 657 10.05 18.63 -29.99
C TRP A 657 10.10 19.28 -31.37
N PRO A 658 10.86 20.38 -31.56
CA PRO A 658 11.11 20.93 -32.87
C PRO A 658 12.09 20.00 -33.61
N GLY A 659 11.67 19.40 -34.73
CA GLY A 659 12.52 18.47 -35.47
C GLY A 659 13.81 19.14 -35.98
N VAL A 660 14.89 18.38 -36.07
CA VAL A 660 16.17 18.87 -36.63
C VAL A 660 16.06 18.89 -38.15
N GLY A 661 16.48 19.98 -38.79
CA GLY A 661 16.65 20.06 -40.25
C GLY A 661 15.37 20.24 -41.08
N GLY A 662 14.30 20.80 -40.50
CA GLY A 662 13.09 21.14 -41.27
C GLY A 662 12.12 19.98 -41.52
N LEU A 663 12.36 18.81 -40.94
CA LEU A 663 11.33 17.77 -40.80
C LEU A 663 10.43 18.16 -39.63
N GLY A 664 9.12 18.30 -39.87
CA GLY A 664 8.14 18.83 -38.91
C GLY A 664 8.27 18.26 -37.48
N GLY A 665 7.97 19.10 -36.50
CA GLY A 665 8.07 18.75 -35.08
C GLY A 665 7.29 17.49 -34.70
N TYR A 666 7.74 16.80 -33.66
CA TYR A 666 7.16 15.54 -33.18
C TYR A 666 6.77 15.61 -31.70
N VAL A 667 5.84 14.76 -31.28
CA VAL A 667 5.39 14.66 -29.88
C VAL A 667 5.97 13.40 -29.25
N VAL A 668 6.78 13.58 -28.21
CA VAL A 668 7.28 12.49 -27.37
C VAL A 668 6.32 12.30 -26.21
N GLU A 669 5.85 11.08 -26.01
CA GLU A 669 5.03 10.67 -24.89
C GLU A 669 5.87 9.80 -23.96
N ALA A 670 5.95 10.17 -22.69
CA ALA A 670 6.60 9.38 -21.65
C ALA A 670 5.59 9.02 -20.56
N GLY A 671 5.64 7.78 -20.09
CA GLY A 671 4.72 7.28 -19.08
C GLY A 671 5.32 6.10 -18.33
N TYR A 672 4.86 5.92 -17.10
CA TYR A 672 5.20 4.72 -16.33
C TYR A 672 4.58 3.50 -17.02
N SER A 673 5.37 2.45 -17.20
CA SER A 673 4.86 1.14 -17.61
C SER A 673 4.85 0.23 -16.39
N PHE A 674 3.67 0.05 -15.79
CA PHE A 674 3.54 -0.58 -14.48
C PHE A 674 3.63 -2.11 -14.52
N ILE A 675 3.48 -2.72 -15.70
CA ILE A 675 3.31 -4.18 -15.82
C ILE A 675 4.58 -4.95 -16.23
N HIS A 676 5.69 -4.29 -16.57
CA HIS A 676 6.91 -4.98 -17.06
C HIS A 676 8.01 -5.22 -16.04
N THR A 677 7.85 -4.79 -14.80
CA THR A 677 8.83 -5.05 -13.74
C THR A 677 9.13 -6.53 -13.43
N PRO A 678 8.28 -7.56 -13.71
CA PRO A 678 8.60 -8.92 -13.26
C PRO A 678 9.60 -9.73 -14.10
N PHE A 679 10.15 -9.24 -15.21
CA PHE A 679 10.80 -10.13 -16.19
C PHE A 679 12.28 -9.84 -16.48
N TYR A 680 12.91 -8.93 -15.74
CA TYR A 680 14.34 -8.70 -15.88
C TYR A 680 15.13 -9.77 -15.09
N GLU A 681 16.04 -10.43 -15.81
CA GLU A 681 16.83 -11.60 -15.42
C GLU A 681 17.40 -11.53 -13.98
N GLY A 682 17.12 -12.56 -13.18
CA GLY A 682 17.95 -12.95 -12.03
C GLY A 682 17.49 -12.57 -10.62
N MET A 683 16.41 -11.80 -10.44
CA MET A 683 15.81 -11.63 -9.11
C MET A 683 14.88 -12.81 -8.80
N LYS A 684 14.96 -13.31 -7.57
CA LYS A 684 14.16 -14.44 -7.08
C LYS A 684 12.68 -14.23 -7.41
N ARG A 685 12.05 -15.27 -7.94
CA ARG A 685 10.66 -15.32 -8.41
C ARG A 685 9.70 -14.71 -7.37
N GLU A 686 8.75 -13.90 -7.87
CA GLU A 686 7.38 -13.67 -7.34
C GLU A 686 6.96 -12.35 -6.66
N GLU A 687 7.78 -11.30 -6.50
CA GLU A 687 7.39 -10.18 -5.58
C GLU A 687 6.86 -8.86 -6.19
N HIS A 688 6.73 -8.68 -7.51
CA HIS A 688 6.42 -7.33 -8.08
C HIS A 688 5.27 -7.25 -9.10
N LEU A 689 4.02 -7.53 -8.69
CA LEU A 689 2.76 -7.10 -9.37
C LEU A 689 1.85 -6.39 -8.33
N THR A 690 2.36 -5.32 -7.75
CA THR A 690 1.94 -4.70 -6.48
C THR A 690 0.61 -3.92 -6.48
N MET A 691 -0.40 -4.35 -7.23
CA MET A 691 -1.79 -3.95 -6.94
C MET A 691 -2.81 -5.11 -6.99
N LEU A 692 -2.40 -6.30 -7.41
CA LEU A 692 -3.24 -7.51 -7.41
C LEU A 692 -2.81 -8.54 -6.35
N TYR A 693 -1.64 -8.35 -5.73
CA TYR A 693 -1.12 -9.26 -4.68
C TYR A 693 -1.74 -9.04 -3.29
N HIS A 694 -2.44 -7.92 -3.06
CA HIS A 694 -2.85 -7.52 -1.71
C HIS A 694 -4.13 -8.20 -1.18
N ALA A 695 -4.75 -9.12 -1.92
CA ALA A 695 -5.82 -9.96 -1.37
C ALA A 695 -5.39 -11.45 -1.35
N SER A 696 -5.38 -12.06 -0.17
CA SER A 696 -5.17 -13.50 0.09
C SER A 696 -6.24 -14.33 -0.61
N SER A 697 -7.36 -13.70 -0.99
CA SER A 697 -8.38 -14.25 -1.86
C SER A 697 -7.86 -14.56 -3.27
N VAL A 698 -6.75 -13.94 -3.73
CA VAL A 698 -6.29 -13.99 -5.14
C VAL A 698 -5.18 -15.03 -5.40
N HIS A 699 -4.65 -15.69 -4.36
CA HIS A 699 -3.53 -16.63 -4.52
C HIS A 699 -3.92 -17.93 -5.25
N GLN A 700 -5.08 -18.51 -4.91
CA GLN A 700 -5.61 -19.69 -5.61
C GLN A 700 -6.02 -19.32 -7.05
N GLU A 701 -6.69 -18.19 -7.21
CA GLU A 701 -7.22 -17.66 -8.47
C GLU A 701 -6.12 -17.50 -9.53
N ARG A 702 -4.96 -16.97 -9.13
CA ARG A 702 -3.81 -16.83 -10.03
C ARG A 702 -3.09 -18.16 -10.33
N ARG A 703 -2.99 -19.04 -9.33
CA ARG A 703 -2.19 -20.28 -9.44
C ARG A 703 -2.89 -21.33 -10.29
N PHE A 704 -4.21 -21.37 -10.25
CA PHE A 704 -5.03 -22.40 -10.88
C PHE A 704 -5.54 -21.99 -12.27
N SER A 705 -5.82 -20.71 -12.52
CA SER A 705 -6.40 -20.28 -13.79
C SER A 705 -5.51 -20.47 -15.00
N HIS A 706 -6.08 -21.04 -16.07
CA HIS A 706 -5.41 -21.23 -17.37
C HIS A 706 -5.16 -19.94 -18.13
N ARG A 707 -6.10 -19.00 -18.01
CA ARG A 707 -6.10 -17.69 -18.63
C ARG A 707 -6.59 -16.69 -17.60
N ILE A 708 -5.84 -15.61 -17.44
CA ILE A 708 -6.19 -14.52 -16.56
C ILE A 708 -6.05 -13.20 -17.31
N LEU A 709 -7.10 -12.39 -17.25
CA LEU A 709 -7.11 -11.01 -17.72
C LEU A 709 -7.04 -10.10 -16.50
N TYR A 710 -5.94 -9.39 -16.36
CA TYR A 710 -5.81 -8.33 -15.38
C TYR A 710 -6.38 -7.05 -15.98
N VAL A 711 -7.37 -6.50 -15.28
CA VAL A 711 -7.99 -5.22 -15.60
C VAL A 711 -7.44 -4.19 -14.63
N GLY A 712 -6.43 -3.45 -15.08
CA GLY A 712 -5.84 -2.33 -14.35
C GLY A 712 -6.56 -1.02 -14.60
N ALA A 713 -6.20 0.02 -13.84
CA ALA A 713 -6.70 1.37 -14.05
C ALA A 713 -6.19 1.97 -15.38
N ASP A 714 -4.95 1.64 -15.76
CA ASP A 714 -4.28 2.26 -16.91
C ASP A 714 -4.12 1.31 -18.11
N GLU A 715 -4.04 0.00 -17.91
CA GLU A 715 -3.71 -0.99 -18.96
C GLU A 715 -4.33 -2.38 -18.71
N LEU A 716 -4.56 -3.12 -19.81
CA LEU A 716 -4.99 -4.52 -19.80
C LEU A 716 -3.81 -5.49 -19.98
N VAL A 717 -3.82 -6.58 -19.22
CA VAL A 717 -2.80 -7.64 -19.34
C VAL A 717 -3.46 -8.99 -19.42
N TYR A 718 -3.14 -9.73 -20.46
CA TYR A 718 -3.54 -11.10 -20.63
C TYR A 718 -2.38 -12.04 -20.35
N LYS A 719 -2.59 -12.99 -19.46
CA LYS A 719 -1.62 -14.03 -19.15
C LYS A 719 -2.26 -15.40 -19.33
N CYS A 720 -1.53 -16.29 -20.00
CA CYS A 720 -1.84 -17.72 -20.04
C CYS A 720 -0.59 -18.54 -19.64
N ARG A 721 -0.65 -19.86 -19.79
CA ARG A 721 0.47 -20.76 -19.42
C ARG A 721 1.74 -20.62 -20.26
N GLU A 722 1.62 -20.08 -21.48
CA GLU A 722 2.75 -19.97 -22.42
C GLU A 722 3.15 -18.53 -22.73
N THR A 723 2.26 -17.55 -22.51
CA THR A 723 2.57 -16.17 -22.87
C THR A 723 1.93 -15.17 -21.92
N CYS A 724 2.56 -14.01 -21.83
CA CYS A 724 1.99 -12.79 -21.27
C CYS A 724 1.96 -11.71 -22.37
N GLN A 725 0.82 -11.04 -22.54
CA GLN A 725 0.56 -10.00 -23.53
C GLN A 725 -0.06 -8.78 -22.84
N CYS A 726 0.41 -7.58 -23.19
CA CYS A 726 -0.06 -6.32 -22.62
C CYS A 726 -0.48 -5.34 -23.73
N GLU A 727 -1.47 -4.48 -23.43
CA GLU A 727 -1.99 -3.43 -24.32
C GLU A 727 -0.89 -2.47 -24.82
N CYS A 728 0.19 -2.28 -24.05
CA CYS A 728 1.34 -1.48 -24.48
C CYS A 728 2.18 -2.14 -25.60
N GLY A 729 1.86 -3.37 -26.00
CA GLY A 729 2.55 -4.16 -27.02
C GLY A 729 3.68 -5.06 -26.50
N TYR A 730 3.87 -5.15 -25.18
CA TYR A 730 4.80 -6.09 -24.57
C TYR A 730 4.30 -7.52 -24.66
N GLN A 731 5.21 -8.43 -25.05
CA GLN A 731 4.93 -9.85 -25.16
C GLN A 731 6.11 -10.67 -24.65
N ILE A 732 5.83 -11.63 -23.77
CA ILE A 732 6.81 -12.63 -23.32
C ILE A 732 6.23 -14.03 -23.52
N GLY A 733 7.06 -14.95 -24.03
CA GLY A 733 6.83 -16.39 -23.98
C GLY A 733 7.49 -17.00 -22.75
N TYR A 734 6.80 -17.95 -22.12
CA TYR A 734 7.27 -18.70 -20.94
C TYR A 734 7.90 -20.03 -21.31
#